data_AF-A0A9E8MMI2-F1
#
_entry.id   AF-A0A9E8MMI2-F1
#
_cell.length_a   1.000
_cell.length_b   1.000
_cell.length_c   1.000
_cell.angle_alpha   90.00
_cell.angle_beta   90.00
_cell.angle_gamma   90.00
#
_symmetry.space_group_name_H-M   'P 1'
#
loop_
_entity.id
_entity.type
_entity.pdbx_description
1 polymer ?
#
loop_
_entity_poly.entity_id
_entity_poly.type
_entity_poly.pdbx_seq_one_letter_code
_entity_poly.pdbx_strand_id
1 'polypeptide(L)'
;MLRKRFFTAPAAALVALVLGLGGALVSTTAASAHTPRVTTDCQTLTVNLTQYADQKAAVPGTSTTTYQRYSWTGGNTETAPTEVPPSSNWQANTSNYKGELPLDVAFQEANGSNSSWFFWDSTVTTTPGTPATTNTVTVTIDGVVVERADFGKSFAKSYTYGDKYVAHSYSVAIIAHDDPTGSRGWTKTFTGTSTPCARPDVTVPVQLTYMTACAVDTTNTWRFRNPTSTPVTLSLSDGATHVATPGDSIYETPRSSTTLTATWGGPGTGVVAGSTVKASGVDEISDACAGPKPETKVENGQWSVVSTDCETRTITETRTVTTTTYARVGNQWVGTPTTSSETVTRDMTVEELDEYCPVDEQPDALVVRGEWMVGEPDCDSRTVTETRTITRTEFVLVDREWVPGEPVVTERERTRDMTVAELDEYCPVDEQPDALVVRGEWMVGEPDCDSRTVTETRTITRTEFVLVDREWVPGEPVVTERERTRDMTVEELDEYCPVDIEPAALEVLGDWVVSSADCDTREVTETRTVTTTPYVLVDREWVPGESVVDTEERTRPMTEAELDEYCPVDLEPAALEVVGDWMFSGKDCDTTTITESRTVSTTPYVLVDREWVAGSAVETTELRTRAMTDAERTALCPAVPVTPLGELPTLALNDPSTLALTGPSAALGGLGIAGLVALMAGLGLVLLRRPQPVSEEN
;
A
#
# COMPACT_ATOMS: atom_id res chain seq x y z
N MET A 1 23.35 14.52 22.88
CA MET A 1 22.23 14.84 23.80
C MET A 1 21.42 13.55 23.96
N LEU A 2 20.80 13.17 25.08
CA LEU A 2 20.60 13.82 26.38
C LEU A 2 21.64 13.34 27.45
N ARG A 3 21.37 13.53 28.76
CA ARG A 3 22.31 13.27 29.88
C ARG A 3 21.53 13.15 31.21
N LYS A 4 22.13 12.52 32.24
CA LYS A 4 21.71 12.49 33.68
C LYS A 4 20.51 11.55 33.99
N ARG A 5 20.30 11.06 35.24
CA ARG A 5 20.96 11.36 36.54
C ARG A 5 20.91 10.16 37.51
N PHE A 6 21.84 10.14 38.48
CA PHE A 6 21.77 9.32 39.70
C PHE A 6 20.66 9.78 40.65
N PHE A 7 20.20 8.88 41.53
CA PHE A 7 19.79 9.23 42.90
C PHE A 7 20.22 8.15 43.91
N THR A 8 20.58 8.58 45.12
CA THR A 8 21.04 7.72 46.24
C THR A 8 20.47 8.25 47.55
N ALA A 9 19.84 7.40 48.36
CA ALA A 9 19.49 7.70 49.76
C ALA A 9 19.41 6.40 50.60
N PRO A 10 19.63 6.42 51.95
CA PRO A 10 20.06 5.22 52.68
C PRO A 10 19.28 4.92 54.00
N ALA A 11 19.80 3.94 54.78
CA ALA A 11 19.48 3.65 56.20
C ALA A 11 18.09 2.98 56.47
N ALA A 12 17.84 2.22 57.56
CA ALA A 12 18.65 1.55 58.60
C ALA A 12 17.69 0.66 59.48
N ALA A 13 18.09 -0.25 60.38
CA ALA A 13 19.27 -1.12 60.59
C ALA A 13 18.98 -2.07 61.80
N LEU A 14 19.87 -3.05 62.11
CA LEU A 14 19.80 -4.02 63.23
C LEU A 14 18.66 -5.08 63.07
N VAL A 15 18.74 -6.36 63.48
CA VAL A 15 19.65 -7.20 64.31
C VAL A 15 19.50 -8.69 63.86
N ALA A 16 20.31 -9.73 64.16
CA ALA A 16 21.61 -9.89 64.85
C ALA A 16 22.30 -11.25 64.51
N LEU A 17 23.62 -11.32 64.71
CA LEU A 17 24.42 -12.43 65.27
C LEU A 17 24.63 -13.80 64.54
N VAL A 18 25.80 -14.40 64.84
CA VAL A 18 26.25 -15.82 64.70
C VAL A 18 26.98 -16.24 63.40
N LEU A 19 28.31 -16.37 63.55
CA LEU A 19 29.29 -17.29 62.92
C LEU A 19 29.17 -17.65 61.41
N GLY A 20 30.20 -17.30 60.63
CA GLY A 20 30.33 -17.70 59.22
C GLY A 20 31.66 -17.34 58.55
N LEU A 21 32.81 -17.65 59.18
CA LEU A 21 34.14 -17.39 58.60
C LEU A 21 34.47 -18.45 57.53
N GLY A 22 34.30 -18.09 56.25
CA GLY A 22 34.52 -19.02 55.12
C GLY A 22 34.14 -18.43 53.77
N GLY A 23 34.75 -17.30 53.39
CA GLY A 23 34.43 -16.59 52.14
C GLY A 23 34.81 -17.37 50.88
N ALA A 24 33.85 -18.11 50.31
CA ALA A 24 34.03 -18.80 49.04
C ALA A 24 34.12 -17.80 47.87
N LEU A 25 35.34 -17.55 47.39
CA LEU A 25 35.57 -16.91 46.09
C LEU A 25 35.16 -17.89 44.98
N VAL A 26 33.89 -17.82 44.57
CA VAL A 26 33.35 -18.61 43.45
C VAL A 26 33.91 -18.07 42.14
N SER A 27 35.14 -18.50 41.84
CA SER A 27 35.78 -18.32 40.54
C SER A 27 35.15 -19.28 39.54
N THR A 28 34.10 -18.82 38.86
CA THR A 28 33.48 -19.53 37.72
C THR A 28 34.41 -19.53 36.51
N THR A 29 35.51 -20.27 36.62
CA THR A 29 36.30 -20.67 35.46
C THR A 29 35.45 -21.62 34.64
N ALA A 30 34.92 -21.14 33.53
CA ALA A 30 34.23 -21.97 32.55
C ALA A 30 35.27 -22.87 31.85
N ALA A 31 35.61 -23.98 32.50
CA ALA A 31 36.49 -24.99 31.93
C ALA A 31 35.75 -25.69 30.77
N SER A 32 35.97 -25.20 29.54
CA SER A 32 35.62 -25.96 28.33
C SER A 32 36.49 -27.21 28.32
N ALA A 33 35.94 -28.29 28.86
CA ALA A 33 36.67 -29.51 29.18
C ALA A 33 36.70 -30.43 27.97
N HIS A 34 37.39 -30.01 26.89
CA HIS A 34 37.69 -30.88 25.75
C HIS A 34 38.35 -32.14 26.31
N THR A 35 37.67 -33.28 26.18
CA THR A 35 38.04 -34.54 26.86
C THR A 35 38.44 -35.61 25.85
N PRO A 36 39.61 -35.49 25.19
CA PRO A 36 40.14 -36.53 24.33
C PRO A 36 40.63 -37.72 25.18
N ARG A 37 40.02 -38.89 24.96
CA ARG A 37 40.38 -40.16 25.58
C ARG A 37 40.75 -41.17 24.51
N VAL A 38 42.04 -41.47 24.42
CA VAL A 38 42.57 -42.57 23.61
C VAL A 38 42.98 -43.70 24.55
N THR A 39 42.51 -44.92 24.28
CA THR A 39 42.83 -46.12 25.07
C THR A 39 43.10 -47.30 24.15
N THR A 40 44.14 -48.08 24.43
CA THR A 40 44.44 -49.34 23.75
C THR A 40 44.28 -50.52 24.70
N ASP A 41 43.88 -51.66 24.15
CA ASP A 41 44.05 -52.98 24.76
C ASP A 41 44.88 -53.87 23.80
N CYS A 42 44.72 -55.19 23.83
CA CYS A 42 45.45 -56.11 22.95
C CYS A 42 44.73 -56.43 21.62
N GLN A 43 43.48 -56.00 21.46
CA GLN A 43 42.65 -56.23 20.27
C GLN A 43 42.32 -54.92 19.56
N THR A 44 42.16 -53.81 20.30
CA THR A 44 41.70 -52.53 19.74
C THR A 44 42.47 -51.30 20.22
N LEU A 45 42.52 -50.31 19.33
CA LEU A 45 42.68 -48.88 19.65
C LEU A 45 41.30 -48.24 19.69
N THR A 46 40.92 -47.60 20.80
CA THR A 46 39.66 -46.86 20.93
C THR A 46 39.93 -45.37 21.12
N VAL A 47 39.31 -44.55 20.26
CA VAL A 47 39.39 -43.09 20.28
C VAL A 47 38.01 -42.54 20.63
N ASN A 48 37.93 -41.70 21.66
CA ASN A 48 36.69 -41.05 22.08
C ASN A 48 37.00 -39.58 22.44
N LEU A 49 36.43 -38.66 21.65
CA LEU A 49 36.63 -37.21 21.75
C LEU A 49 35.26 -36.57 22.04
N THR A 50 35.15 -35.79 23.11
CA THR A 50 33.92 -35.07 23.45
C THR A 50 34.23 -33.66 23.93
N GLN A 51 33.19 -32.80 23.93
CA GLN A 51 33.25 -31.40 24.38
C GLN A 51 34.17 -30.52 23.52
N TYR A 52 34.26 -30.80 22.21
CA TYR A 52 34.87 -29.89 21.26
C TYR A 52 33.85 -28.82 20.83
N ALA A 53 34.33 -27.66 20.40
CA ALA A 53 33.47 -26.67 19.76
C ALA A 53 32.88 -27.23 18.46
N ASP A 54 31.65 -26.84 18.15
CA ASP A 54 30.96 -27.32 16.95
C ASP A 54 31.53 -26.67 15.68
N GLN A 55 31.31 -27.30 14.52
CA GLN A 55 31.77 -26.76 13.25
C GLN A 55 31.29 -25.31 13.04
N LYS A 56 32.22 -24.41 12.71
CA LYS A 56 31.86 -23.04 12.33
C LYS A 56 31.46 -23.06 10.85
N ALA A 57 30.19 -22.77 10.58
CA ALA A 57 29.69 -22.67 9.21
C ALA A 57 30.45 -21.60 8.40
N ALA A 58 30.54 -21.82 7.09
CA ALA A 58 31.11 -20.83 6.18
C ALA A 58 30.28 -19.54 6.22
N VAL A 59 30.96 -18.40 6.18
CA VAL A 59 30.34 -17.09 5.94
C VAL A 59 30.49 -16.80 4.45
N PRO A 60 29.40 -16.70 3.66
CA PRO A 60 29.48 -16.36 2.25
C PRO A 60 30.27 -15.06 2.02
N GLY A 61 30.98 -14.98 0.90
CA GLY A 61 31.57 -13.73 0.45
C GLY A 61 30.47 -12.74 0.04
N THR A 62 30.75 -11.44 0.18
CA THR A 62 29.84 -10.39 -0.26
C THR A 62 30.48 -9.56 -1.37
N SER A 63 29.76 -9.40 -2.49
CA SER A 63 30.11 -8.49 -3.56
C SER A 63 29.30 -7.19 -3.41
N THR A 64 30.00 -6.06 -3.25
CA THR A 64 29.38 -4.74 -3.28
C THR A 64 29.86 -4.00 -4.53
N THR A 65 28.98 -3.78 -5.49
CA THR A 65 29.26 -2.94 -6.65
C THR A 65 29.01 -1.47 -6.30
N THR A 66 30.04 -0.64 -6.42
CA THR A 66 29.94 0.81 -6.28
C THR A 66 30.12 1.48 -7.63
N TYR A 67 29.15 2.31 -8.02
CA TYR A 67 29.14 3.03 -9.29
C TYR A 67 29.61 4.48 -9.11
N GLN A 68 30.51 4.96 -9.97
CA GLN A 68 31.00 6.34 -9.96
C GLN A 68 30.73 7.00 -11.33
N ARG A 69 29.91 8.06 -11.34
CA ARG A 69 29.70 8.89 -12.53
C ARG A 69 30.89 9.81 -12.76
N TYR A 70 31.33 9.92 -14.00
CA TYR A 70 32.21 10.98 -14.46
C TYR A 70 31.50 11.84 -15.51
N SER A 71 31.86 13.12 -15.56
CA SER A 71 31.43 14.09 -16.57
C SER A 71 32.66 14.61 -17.32
N TRP A 72 32.57 14.73 -18.64
CA TRP A 72 33.70 15.18 -19.47
C TRP A 72 33.97 16.67 -19.29
N THR A 73 35.24 17.06 -19.26
CA THR A 73 35.71 18.45 -19.15
C THR A 73 36.54 18.92 -20.34
N GLY A 74 36.93 18.01 -21.25
CA GLY A 74 37.74 18.30 -22.45
C GLY A 74 37.04 19.08 -23.56
N GLY A 75 35.91 19.75 -23.27
CA GLY A 75 35.15 20.56 -24.22
C GLY A 75 34.13 19.79 -25.08
N ASN A 76 33.29 20.53 -25.80
CA ASN A 76 32.24 19.97 -26.65
C ASN A 76 32.86 19.34 -27.90
N THR A 77 32.67 18.03 -28.07
CA THR A 77 33.12 17.24 -29.23
C THR A 77 32.00 16.34 -29.72
N GLU A 78 31.80 16.27 -31.03
CA GLU A 78 30.78 15.40 -31.65
C GLU A 78 31.12 13.91 -31.53
N THR A 79 32.40 13.57 -31.34
CA THR A 79 32.92 12.21 -31.15
C THR A 79 33.06 11.85 -29.67
N ALA A 80 32.77 10.59 -29.34
CA ALA A 80 32.97 10.03 -28.00
C ALA A 80 34.44 10.14 -27.54
N PRO A 81 34.71 10.55 -26.30
CA PRO A 81 36.05 10.48 -25.71
C PRO A 81 36.58 9.05 -25.69
N THR A 82 37.82 8.85 -26.15
CA THR A 82 38.53 7.57 -26.06
C THR A 82 39.33 7.42 -24.76
N GLU A 83 39.36 8.46 -23.92
CA GLU A 83 39.91 8.39 -22.57
C GLU A 83 38.90 7.76 -21.61
N VAL A 84 39.33 6.76 -20.86
CA VAL A 84 38.56 6.16 -19.76
C VAL A 84 38.88 6.92 -18.46
N PRO A 85 37.89 7.26 -17.61
CA PRO A 85 38.16 7.86 -16.31
C PRO A 85 38.83 6.88 -15.33
N PRO A 86 39.51 7.37 -14.28
CA PRO A 86 39.79 8.78 -14.00
C PRO A 86 40.95 9.32 -14.86
N SER A 87 40.70 10.41 -15.59
CA SER A 87 41.73 11.18 -16.33
C SER A 87 41.60 12.67 -16.00
N SER A 88 42.54 13.50 -16.48
CA SER A 88 42.45 14.96 -16.34
C SER A 88 41.25 15.60 -17.05
N ASN A 89 40.64 14.89 -18.01
CA ASN A 89 39.51 15.34 -18.80
C ASN A 89 38.16 14.80 -18.28
N TRP A 90 38.15 14.14 -17.12
CA TRP A 90 36.96 13.58 -16.47
C TRP A 90 36.85 14.07 -15.01
N GLN A 91 35.75 14.75 -14.67
CA GLN A 91 35.44 15.12 -13.28
C GLN A 91 34.44 14.14 -12.66
N ALA A 92 34.73 13.63 -11.46
CA ALA A 92 33.82 12.77 -10.72
C ALA A 92 32.58 13.57 -10.25
N ASN A 93 31.41 12.93 -10.29
CA ASN A 93 30.11 13.53 -9.98
C ASN A 93 29.36 12.65 -8.96
N THR A 94 28.74 13.25 -7.95
CA THR A 94 28.02 12.56 -6.85
C THR A 94 26.60 12.14 -7.26
N SER A 95 26.44 11.63 -8.49
CA SER A 95 25.17 11.08 -8.98
C SER A 95 25.08 9.59 -8.64
N ASN A 96 23.91 9.13 -8.21
CA ASN A 96 23.64 7.70 -8.03
C ASN A 96 23.30 7.05 -9.37
N TYR A 97 23.81 5.84 -9.62
CA TYR A 97 23.48 5.05 -10.81
C TYR A 97 22.02 4.57 -10.76
N LYS A 98 21.37 4.52 -11.92
CA LYS A 98 19.93 4.21 -12.06
C LYS A 98 19.62 2.88 -12.77
N GLY A 99 20.63 2.09 -13.13
CA GLY A 99 20.44 0.81 -13.85
C GLY A 99 20.37 0.92 -15.38
N GLU A 100 19.81 2.01 -15.90
CA GLU A 100 19.43 2.16 -17.33
C GLU A 100 20.54 2.71 -18.26
N LEU A 101 21.70 3.11 -17.72
CA LEU A 101 22.73 3.85 -18.46
C LEU A 101 23.97 2.99 -18.75
N PRO A 102 24.71 3.21 -19.86
CA PRO A 102 25.89 2.41 -20.17
C PRO A 102 26.95 2.44 -19.05
N LEU A 103 27.33 1.26 -18.57
CA LEU A 103 28.52 1.04 -17.75
C LEU A 103 29.75 0.93 -18.64
N ASP A 104 30.88 1.41 -18.13
CA ASP A 104 32.23 1.30 -18.70
C ASP A 104 32.38 1.83 -20.15
N VAL A 105 31.42 2.64 -20.61
CA VAL A 105 31.34 3.25 -21.95
C VAL A 105 30.95 4.73 -21.83
N ALA A 106 31.52 5.60 -22.68
CA ALA A 106 31.16 7.00 -22.74
C ALA A 106 29.84 7.23 -23.51
N PHE A 107 28.90 7.97 -22.92
CA PHE A 107 27.57 8.27 -23.47
C PHE A 107 27.23 9.76 -23.34
N GLN A 108 26.16 10.21 -24.02
CA GLN A 108 25.63 11.57 -23.88
C GLN A 108 24.24 11.55 -23.26
N GLU A 109 23.94 12.51 -22.36
CA GLU A 109 22.56 12.85 -21.99
C GLU A 109 22.15 14.12 -22.76
N ALA A 110 20.97 14.09 -23.38
CA ALA A 110 20.60 15.05 -24.41
C ALA A 110 20.27 16.44 -23.87
N ASN A 111 20.97 17.47 -24.38
CA ASN A 111 20.65 18.90 -24.20
C ASN A 111 20.88 19.66 -25.53
N GLY A 112 20.41 19.08 -26.64
CA GLY A 112 20.64 19.60 -27.99
C GLY A 112 22.13 19.60 -28.37
N SER A 113 22.55 20.56 -29.20
CA SER A 113 23.90 20.67 -29.78
C SER A 113 25.06 20.91 -28.79
N ASN A 114 24.80 20.86 -27.48
CA ASN A 114 25.77 21.05 -26.40
C ASN A 114 25.72 19.89 -25.38
N SER A 115 25.41 18.68 -25.83
CA SER A 115 25.43 17.48 -25.00
C SER A 115 26.82 17.21 -24.41
N SER A 116 26.89 17.11 -23.09
CA SER A 116 28.10 16.69 -22.37
C SER A 116 28.25 15.17 -22.44
N TRP A 117 29.50 14.70 -22.52
CA TRP A 117 29.82 13.28 -22.37
C TRP A 117 29.87 12.89 -20.89
N PHE A 118 29.40 11.68 -20.60
CA PHE A 118 29.36 11.05 -19.28
C PHE A 118 29.88 9.62 -19.37
N PHE A 119 30.29 9.07 -18.23
CA PHE A 119 30.78 7.69 -18.10
C PHE A 119 30.39 7.15 -16.72
N TRP A 120 30.08 5.87 -16.62
CA TRP A 120 29.89 5.16 -15.34
C TRP A 120 30.95 4.10 -15.17
N ASP A 121 31.82 4.29 -14.19
CA ASP A 121 32.78 3.29 -13.71
C ASP A 121 32.08 2.37 -12.69
N SER A 122 32.27 1.05 -12.79
CA SER A 122 31.70 0.06 -11.88
C SER A 122 32.79 -0.72 -11.11
N THR A 123 33.07 -0.30 -9.87
CA THR A 123 34.02 -1.01 -9.00
C THR A 123 33.29 -2.10 -8.20
N VAL A 124 33.48 -3.37 -8.55
CA VAL A 124 33.00 -4.53 -7.78
C VAL A 124 33.99 -4.85 -6.65
N THR A 125 33.65 -4.49 -5.42
CA THR A 125 34.43 -4.87 -4.23
C THR A 125 33.92 -6.21 -3.68
N THR A 126 34.65 -7.29 -3.96
CA THR A 126 34.41 -8.60 -3.34
C THR A 126 35.12 -8.71 -1.99
N THR A 127 34.36 -8.89 -0.91
CA THR A 127 34.89 -9.37 0.37
C THR A 127 34.92 -10.90 0.34
N PRO A 128 36.10 -11.55 0.43
CA PRO A 128 36.18 -13.01 0.41
C PRO A 128 35.39 -13.65 1.55
N GLY A 129 34.69 -14.74 1.25
CA GLY A 129 33.98 -15.52 2.25
C GLY A 129 34.94 -16.16 3.26
N THR A 130 34.50 -16.34 4.50
CA THR A 130 35.24 -17.15 5.46
C THR A 130 34.85 -18.62 5.26
N PRO A 131 35.78 -19.52 4.89
CA PRO A 131 35.45 -20.94 4.73
C PRO A 131 35.00 -21.56 6.07
N ALA A 132 34.26 -22.66 5.99
CA ALA A 132 33.89 -23.42 7.17
C ALA A 132 35.13 -23.97 7.87
N THR A 133 35.09 -24.09 9.20
CA THR A 133 36.20 -24.66 9.97
C THR A 133 35.71 -25.78 10.88
N THR A 134 36.28 -26.97 10.68
CA THR A 134 35.96 -28.25 11.29
C THR A 134 37.10 -28.73 12.18
N ASN A 135 36.80 -29.53 13.21
CA ASN A 135 37.84 -30.24 13.94
C ASN A 135 38.25 -31.47 13.12
N THR A 136 39.53 -31.86 13.12
CA THR A 136 40.00 -33.02 12.33
C THR A 136 40.69 -34.04 13.22
N VAL A 137 40.43 -35.32 13.02
CA VAL A 137 41.16 -36.43 13.64
C VAL A 137 41.84 -37.27 12.57
N THR A 138 43.09 -37.67 12.82
CA THR A 138 43.86 -38.60 11.99
C THR A 138 44.38 -39.73 12.88
N VAL A 139 44.06 -40.98 12.52
CA VAL A 139 44.52 -42.17 13.24
C VAL A 139 45.48 -42.94 12.35
N THR A 140 46.62 -43.31 12.93
CA THR A 140 47.71 -44.04 12.26
C THR A 140 48.03 -45.29 13.08
N ILE A 141 48.17 -46.44 12.43
CA ILE A 141 48.65 -47.69 13.03
C ILE A 141 49.82 -48.18 12.16
N ASP A 142 50.97 -48.46 12.78
CA ASP A 142 52.22 -48.88 12.13
C ASP A 142 52.65 -48.04 10.92
N GLY A 143 52.46 -46.73 11.03
CA GLY A 143 52.78 -45.74 9.99
C GLY A 143 51.72 -45.59 8.90
N VAL A 144 50.73 -46.50 8.82
CA VAL A 144 49.61 -46.42 7.89
C VAL A 144 48.46 -45.60 8.49
N VAL A 145 47.96 -44.61 7.76
CA VAL A 145 46.78 -43.84 8.16
C VAL A 145 45.53 -44.70 7.97
N VAL A 146 44.89 -45.09 9.08
CA VAL A 146 43.67 -45.91 9.10
C VAL A 146 42.39 -45.09 9.24
N GLU A 147 42.51 -43.80 9.60
CA GLU A 147 41.39 -42.84 9.60
C GLU A 147 41.92 -41.44 9.30
N ARG A 148 41.17 -40.66 8.52
CA ARG A 148 41.21 -39.20 8.56
C ARG A 148 39.78 -38.68 8.41
N ALA A 149 39.26 -38.04 9.45
CA ALA A 149 37.88 -37.61 9.52
C ALA A 149 37.72 -36.22 10.14
N ASP A 150 36.77 -35.45 9.61
CA ASP A 150 36.32 -34.19 10.19
C ASP A 150 35.19 -34.46 11.20
N PHE A 151 35.11 -33.67 12.27
CA PHE A 151 34.10 -33.81 13.30
C PHE A 151 33.66 -32.47 13.93
N GLY A 152 32.40 -32.42 14.35
CA GLY A 152 31.83 -31.33 15.15
C GLY A 152 32.18 -31.48 16.64
N LYS A 153 31.17 -31.46 17.52
CA LYS A 153 31.37 -31.51 18.99
C LYS A 153 32.03 -32.79 19.54
N SER A 154 32.02 -33.90 18.80
CA SER A 154 32.49 -35.22 19.27
C SER A 154 32.82 -36.19 18.14
N PHE A 155 33.71 -37.15 18.43
CA PHE A 155 34.08 -38.28 17.56
C PHE A 155 34.31 -39.53 18.41
N ALA A 156 33.81 -40.69 18.01
CA ALA A 156 34.08 -41.95 18.70
C ALA A 156 34.18 -43.13 17.73
N LYS A 157 35.31 -43.84 17.73
CA LYS A 157 35.56 -45.02 16.88
C LYS A 157 36.61 -45.94 17.51
N SER A 158 36.49 -47.23 17.22
CA SER A 158 37.46 -48.27 17.61
C SER A 158 38.02 -48.96 16.37
N TYR A 159 39.30 -49.30 16.41
CA TYR A 159 40.08 -49.88 15.31
C TYR A 159 40.70 -51.19 15.80
N THR A 160 40.56 -52.27 15.04
CA THR A 160 41.16 -53.58 15.36
C THR A 160 42.60 -53.68 14.88
N TYR A 161 43.46 -54.31 15.67
CA TYR A 161 44.83 -54.65 15.26
C TYR A 161 44.87 -55.89 14.35
N GLY A 162 45.87 -55.95 13.46
CA GLY A 162 46.03 -57.03 12.46
C GLY A 162 46.43 -58.37 13.07
N ASP A 163 47.59 -58.44 13.76
CA ASP A 163 47.94 -59.58 14.61
C ASP A 163 47.92 -59.12 16.08
N LYS A 164 46.80 -59.38 16.76
CA LYS A 164 46.64 -59.18 18.20
C LYS A 164 47.71 -59.84 19.08
N TYR A 165 48.54 -60.75 18.55
CA TYR A 165 49.67 -61.37 19.24
C TYR A 165 51.03 -60.71 18.93
N VAL A 166 51.03 -59.52 18.33
CA VAL A 166 52.17 -58.62 18.07
C VAL A 166 51.87 -57.23 18.66
N ALA A 167 52.91 -56.44 18.92
CA ALA A 167 52.80 -55.09 19.47
C ALA A 167 52.68 -54.08 18.33
N HIS A 168 51.54 -53.42 18.20
CA HIS A 168 51.24 -52.47 17.14
C HIS A 168 51.46 -51.04 17.62
N SER A 169 52.23 -50.24 16.87
CA SER A 169 52.44 -48.82 17.14
C SER A 169 51.26 -47.98 16.67
N TYR A 170 50.91 -46.92 17.39
CA TYR A 170 49.81 -46.04 16.99
C TYR A 170 50.07 -44.56 17.25
N SER A 171 49.40 -43.72 16.45
CA SER A 171 49.27 -42.28 16.66
C SER A 171 47.84 -41.82 16.41
N VAL A 172 47.37 -40.87 17.22
CA VAL A 172 46.06 -40.21 17.07
C VAL A 172 46.31 -38.71 17.17
N ALA A 173 46.35 -38.04 16.02
CA ALA A 173 46.49 -36.60 15.92
C ALA A 173 45.10 -35.95 15.83
N ILE A 174 44.86 -34.93 16.65
CA ILE A 174 43.60 -34.19 16.74
C ILE A 174 43.92 -32.71 16.56
N ILE A 175 43.17 -32.02 15.70
CA ILE A 175 43.23 -30.58 15.50
C ILE A 175 41.85 -30.00 15.83
N ALA A 176 41.79 -29.11 16.81
CA ALA A 176 40.60 -28.34 17.16
C ALA A 176 40.57 -27.05 16.34
N HIS A 177 39.45 -26.74 15.69
CA HIS A 177 39.36 -25.58 14.79
C HIS A 177 39.48 -24.23 15.50
N ASP A 178 39.16 -24.21 16.80
CA ASP A 178 39.19 -23.04 17.68
C ASP A 178 40.47 -22.95 18.54
N ASP A 179 41.35 -23.95 18.45
CA ASP A 179 42.72 -23.98 18.98
C ASP A 179 43.69 -24.68 18.00
N PRO A 180 43.82 -24.23 16.73
CA PRO A 180 44.56 -24.97 15.70
C PRO A 180 46.07 -25.05 15.95
N THR A 181 46.59 -24.23 16.88
CA THR A 181 48.00 -24.23 17.30
C THR A 181 48.27 -25.05 18.57
N GLY A 182 47.25 -25.65 19.20
CA GLY A 182 47.39 -26.39 20.47
C GLY A 182 47.69 -25.52 21.68
N SER A 183 47.46 -24.21 21.59
CA SER A 183 47.71 -23.22 22.65
C SER A 183 46.87 -23.43 23.91
N ARG A 184 45.70 -24.09 23.79
CA ARG A 184 44.81 -24.49 24.88
C ARG A 184 44.89 -25.99 25.18
N GLY A 185 45.70 -26.73 24.42
CA GLY A 185 45.88 -28.18 24.52
C GLY A 185 44.76 -29.01 23.89
N TRP A 186 43.91 -28.40 23.06
CA TRP A 186 42.77 -29.09 22.42
C TRP A 186 43.20 -29.74 21.09
N THR A 187 44.05 -29.04 20.32
CA THR A 187 44.88 -29.70 19.30
C THR A 187 46.00 -30.47 19.99
N LYS A 188 46.04 -31.79 19.79
CA LYS A 188 46.94 -32.71 20.50
C LYS A 188 47.16 -34.00 19.73
N THR A 189 48.39 -34.53 19.82
CA THR A 189 48.71 -35.89 19.33
C THR A 189 48.91 -36.83 20.52
N PHE A 190 48.34 -38.03 20.43
CA PHE A 190 48.62 -39.18 21.30
C PHE A 190 49.45 -40.20 20.51
N THR A 191 50.38 -40.87 21.18
CA THR A 191 51.22 -41.92 20.61
C THR A 191 51.43 -43.05 21.61
N GLY A 192 51.56 -44.28 21.14
CA GLY A 192 51.89 -45.42 21.99
C GLY A 192 52.07 -46.71 21.21
N THR A 193 52.08 -47.82 21.93
CA THR A 193 52.12 -49.18 21.39
C THR A 193 51.08 -50.02 22.11
N SER A 194 50.42 -50.94 21.40
CA SER A 194 49.51 -51.92 22.00
C SER A 194 50.28 -52.97 22.80
N THR A 195 49.62 -53.54 23.80
CA THR A 195 50.12 -54.71 24.53
C THR A 195 49.70 -55.96 23.77
N PRO A 196 50.61 -56.85 23.32
CA PRO A 196 50.21 -58.10 22.68
C PRO A 196 49.30 -58.95 23.57
N CYS A 197 48.30 -59.60 23.00
CA CYS A 197 47.52 -60.61 23.70
C CYS A 197 48.44 -61.78 24.06
N ALA A 198 48.23 -62.39 25.23
CA ALA A 198 48.91 -63.63 25.58
C ALA A 198 48.60 -64.70 24.51
N ARG A 199 49.64 -65.29 23.92
CA ARG A 199 49.49 -66.49 23.08
C ARG A 199 49.01 -67.64 23.98
N PRO A 200 48.04 -68.46 23.55
CA PRO A 200 47.58 -69.60 24.35
C PRO A 200 48.72 -70.61 24.53
N ASP A 201 48.92 -71.09 25.76
CA ASP A 201 49.92 -72.09 26.08
C ASP A 201 49.62 -73.42 25.35
N VAL A 202 50.60 -73.94 24.60
CA VAL A 202 50.46 -75.19 23.85
C VAL A 202 51.07 -76.35 24.64
N THR A 203 50.22 -77.27 25.09
CA THR A 203 50.66 -78.50 25.77
C THR A 203 51.34 -79.45 24.77
N VAL A 204 52.61 -79.77 24.99
CA VAL A 204 53.40 -80.69 24.15
C VAL A 204 53.43 -82.10 24.76
N PRO A 205 52.79 -83.11 24.16
CA PRO A 205 52.80 -84.49 24.64
C PRO A 205 54.05 -85.24 24.14
N VAL A 206 55.14 -85.23 24.91
CA VAL A 206 56.28 -86.15 24.72
C VAL A 206 55.87 -87.56 25.13
N GLN A 207 56.15 -88.56 24.30
CA GLN A 207 55.92 -89.98 24.64
C GLN A 207 57.23 -90.66 25.08
N LEU A 208 57.13 -91.59 26.03
CA LEU A 208 58.25 -92.40 26.53
C LEU A 208 57.91 -93.89 26.36
N THR A 209 58.76 -94.64 25.65
CA THR A 209 58.69 -96.11 25.54
C THR A 209 59.93 -96.75 26.19
N TYR A 210 59.78 -97.96 26.71
CA TYR A 210 60.88 -98.83 27.15
C TYR A 210 61.20 -99.84 26.04
N MET A 211 62.47 -100.21 25.85
CA MET A 211 62.92 -101.13 24.79
C MET A 211 63.89 -102.18 25.35
N THR A 212 63.85 -103.39 24.79
CA THR A 212 64.56 -104.57 25.30
C THR A 212 65.22 -105.37 24.17
N ALA A 213 66.55 -105.53 24.22
CA ALA A 213 67.21 -106.46 23.31
C ALA A 213 66.90 -107.92 23.67
N CYS A 214 67.06 -108.81 22.69
CA CYS A 214 66.85 -110.26 22.90
C CYS A 214 67.99 -110.95 23.66
N ALA A 215 69.06 -110.22 23.98
CA ALA A 215 70.16 -110.67 24.84
C ALA A 215 69.92 -110.24 26.29
N VAL A 216 70.71 -110.77 27.22
CA VAL A 216 70.61 -110.40 28.65
C VAL A 216 71.33 -109.06 28.89
N ASP A 217 70.68 -107.96 28.51
CA ASP A 217 71.27 -106.61 28.53
C ASP A 217 71.73 -106.15 29.92
N THR A 218 72.78 -105.33 29.96
CA THR A 218 73.30 -104.73 31.20
C THR A 218 72.66 -103.36 31.52
N THR A 219 71.97 -102.77 30.55
CA THR A 219 71.28 -101.48 30.63
C THR A 219 69.78 -101.65 30.34
N ASN A 220 69.02 -100.58 30.59
CA ASN A 220 67.61 -100.43 30.28
C ASN A 220 67.50 -99.35 29.19
N THR A 221 66.98 -99.69 28.00
CA THR A 221 66.89 -98.75 26.88
C THR A 221 65.53 -98.06 26.84
N TRP A 222 65.52 -96.77 26.50
CA TRP A 222 64.34 -95.92 26.49
C TRP A 222 64.28 -95.11 25.20
N ARG A 223 63.06 -94.90 24.67
CA ARG A 223 62.78 -94.07 23.50
C ARG A 223 61.89 -92.90 23.91
N PHE A 224 62.38 -91.68 23.67
CA PHE A 224 61.62 -90.44 23.79
C PHE A 224 61.17 -89.97 22.42
N ARG A 225 59.85 -89.87 22.20
CA ARG A 225 59.29 -89.29 20.98
C ARG A 225 58.87 -87.85 21.23
N ASN A 226 59.57 -86.92 20.60
CA ASN A 226 59.23 -85.50 20.56
C ASN A 226 58.47 -85.19 19.25
N PRO A 227 57.17 -84.81 19.32
CA PRO A 227 56.39 -84.50 18.13
C PRO A 227 56.57 -83.06 17.61
N THR A 228 57.35 -82.20 18.25
CA THR A 228 57.57 -80.81 17.79
C THR A 228 58.76 -80.72 16.83
N SER A 229 58.84 -79.60 16.11
CA SER A 229 59.99 -79.22 15.26
C SER A 229 61.18 -78.65 16.04
N THR A 230 61.10 -78.57 17.37
CA THR A 230 62.13 -77.97 18.25
C THR A 230 62.62 -78.98 19.30
N PRO A 231 63.93 -79.03 19.62
CA PRO A 231 64.42 -79.94 20.65
C PRO A 231 63.83 -79.61 22.03
N VAL A 232 63.41 -80.63 22.78
CA VAL A 232 62.84 -80.50 24.14
C VAL A 232 63.83 -81.01 25.17
N THR A 233 64.22 -80.17 26.13
CA THR A 233 65.06 -80.58 27.26
C THR A 233 64.23 -81.39 28.26
N LEU A 234 64.75 -82.57 28.64
CA LEU A 234 64.15 -83.51 29.57
C LEU A 234 64.99 -83.60 30.85
N SER A 235 64.33 -83.56 32.00
CA SER A 235 64.91 -83.90 33.30
C SER A 235 64.46 -85.31 33.68
N LEU A 236 65.41 -86.19 34.01
CA LEU A 236 65.15 -87.60 34.27
C LEU A 236 65.29 -87.97 35.75
N SER A 237 64.59 -89.03 36.17
CA SER A 237 64.60 -89.49 37.57
C SER A 237 65.90 -90.12 38.07
N ASP A 238 66.90 -90.28 37.19
CA ASP A 238 68.29 -90.61 37.56
C ASP A 238 69.15 -89.37 37.87
N GLY A 239 68.59 -88.16 37.67
CA GLY A 239 69.26 -86.88 37.84
C GLY A 239 69.95 -86.35 36.57
N ALA A 240 69.87 -87.08 35.44
CA ALA A 240 70.43 -86.63 34.18
C ALA A 240 69.52 -85.64 33.43
N THR A 241 70.13 -84.72 32.68
CA THR A 241 69.46 -83.80 31.77
C THR A 241 69.77 -84.20 30.34
N HIS A 242 68.75 -84.37 29.51
CA HIS A 242 68.85 -84.81 28.12
C HIS A 242 68.09 -83.88 27.18
N VAL A 243 68.31 -84.04 25.87
CA VAL A 243 67.61 -83.27 24.83
C VAL A 243 66.96 -84.24 23.85
N ALA A 244 65.63 -84.27 23.82
CA ALA A 244 64.88 -85.01 22.82
C ALA A 244 64.75 -84.16 21.54
N THR A 245 65.54 -84.51 20.53
CA THR A 245 65.42 -83.91 19.19
C THR A 245 64.07 -84.29 18.56
N PRO A 246 63.55 -83.49 17.59
CA PRO A 246 62.37 -83.85 16.81
C PRO A 246 62.41 -85.30 16.29
N GLY A 247 61.31 -86.04 16.46
CA GLY A 247 61.27 -87.49 16.21
C GLY A 247 61.64 -88.32 17.44
N ASP A 248 62.37 -89.41 17.24
CA ASP A 248 62.73 -90.37 18.29
C ASP A 248 64.18 -90.18 18.76
N SER A 249 64.36 -90.05 20.08
CA SER A 249 65.66 -89.97 20.76
C SER A 249 65.83 -91.18 21.70
N ILE A 250 66.99 -91.84 21.67
CA ILE A 250 67.26 -93.05 22.45
C ILE A 250 68.18 -92.74 23.65
N TYR A 251 67.90 -93.34 24.80
CA TYR A 251 68.69 -93.21 26.03
C TYR A 251 68.81 -94.56 26.76
N GLU A 252 69.92 -94.78 27.46
CA GLU A 252 70.18 -95.99 28.26
C GLU A 252 70.40 -95.62 29.73
N THR A 253 69.73 -96.33 30.65
CA THR A 253 70.00 -96.25 32.09
C THR A 253 70.59 -97.56 32.62
N PRO A 254 71.30 -97.57 33.76
CA PRO A 254 71.65 -98.81 34.45
C PRO A 254 70.41 -99.66 34.78
N ARG A 255 70.53 -100.99 34.67
CA ARG A 255 69.40 -101.93 34.82
C ARG A 255 68.74 -101.97 36.22
N SER A 256 69.27 -101.24 37.19
CA SER A 256 68.69 -101.05 38.52
C SER A 256 67.40 -100.21 38.55
N SER A 257 67.11 -99.42 37.51
CA SER A 257 65.91 -98.59 37.41
C SER A 257 64.78 -99.25 36.59
N THR A 258 63.89 -100.00 37.24
CA THR A 258 62.71 -100.65 36.61
C THR A 258 61.59 -99.67 36.20
N THR A 259 61.88 -98.38 36.22
CA THR A 259 60.99 -97.27 35.87
C THR A 259 61.88 -96.07 35.57
N LEU A 260 61.62 -95.41 34.44
CA LEU A 260 62.10 -94.06 34.17
C LEU A 260 60.92 -93.10 34.23
N THR A 261 61.11 -92.00 34.95
CA THR A 261 60.19 -90.86 34.96
C THR A 261 60.91 -89.68 34.32
N ALA A 262 60.24 -89.03 33.37
CA ALA A 262 60.74 -87.83 32.71
C ALA A 262 59.79 -86.65 32.95
N THR A 263 60.37 -85.48 33.22
CA THR A 263 59.67 -84.20 33.33
C THR A 263 60.26 -83.19 32.35
N TRP A 264 59.42 -82.33 31.79
CA TRP A 264 59.82 -81.29 30.84
C TRP A 264 58.94 -80.04 31.00
N GLY A 265 59.36 -78.96 30.35
CA GLY A 265 58.81 -77.62 30.54
C GLY A 265 59.36 -76.92 31.78
N GLY A 266 59.39 -75.59 31.74
CA GLY A 266 59.97 -74.74 32.78
C GLY A 266 60.16 -73.29 32.32
N PRO A 267 60.42 -72.34 33.24
CA PRO A 267 60.57 -70.93 32.90
C PRO A 267 61.61 -70.70 31.79
N GLY A 268 61.21 -70.02 30.72
CA GLY A 268 62.06 -69.73 29.56
C GLY A 268 62.13 -70.82 28.48
N THR A 269 61.46 -71.98 28.63
CA THR A 269 61.51 -73.08 27.64
C THR A 269 60.41 -73.04 26.57
N GLY A 270 59.39 -72.19 26.72
CA GLY A 270 58.23 -72.14 25.81
C GLY A 270 57.28 -73.33 25.90
N VAL A 271 57.45 -74.23 26.87
CA VAL A 271 56.59 -75.41 27.09
C VAL A 271 56.10 -75.44 28.54
N VAL A 272 54.81 -75.72 28.73
CA VAL A 272 54.18 -75.80 30.06
C VAL A 272 54.82 -76.91 30.91
N ALA A 273 55.31 -76.54 32.09
CA ALA A 273 55.83 -77.50 33.06
C ALA A 273 54.69 -78.30 33.71
N GLY A 274 54.83 -79.63 33.79
CA GLY A 274 53.95 -80.47 34.61
C GLY A 274 53.57 -81.82 34.00
N SER A 275 53.68 -81.98 32.68
CA SER A 275 53.54 -83.30 32.05
C SER A 275 54.64 -84.23 32.55
N THR A 276 54.24 -85.42 32.99
CA THR A 276 55.12 -86.46 33.52
C THR A 276 54.74 -87.78 32.87
N VAL A 277 55.65 -88.39 32.11
CA VAL A 277 55.45 -89.76 31.59
C VAL A 277 56.33 -90.74 32.33
N LYS A 278 55.76 -91.94 32.50
CA LYS A 278 56.34 -93.08 33.19
C LYS A 278 56.16 -94.32 32.33
N ALA A 279 57.23 -95.02 32.02
CA ALA A 279 57.18 -96.30 31.30
C ALA A 279 57.80 -97.43 32.12
N SER A 280 57.34 -98.67 31.90
CA SER A 280 57.86 -99.87 32.55
C SER A 280 57.48 -101.15 31.80
N GLY A 281 58.49 -101.88 31.30
CA GLY A 281 58.46 -103.35 31.20
C GLY A 281 57.41 -104.02 30.30
N VAL A 282 57.29 -103.60 29.04
CA VAL A 282 56.75 -104.42 27.92
C VAL A 282 57.49 -104.06 26.63
N ASP A 283 57.63 -105.04 25.72
CA ASP A 283 58.81 -105.16 24.84
C ASP A 283 58.61 -104.77 23.35
N GLU A 284 59.70 -104.37 22.68
CA GLU A 284 59.87 -104.39 21.21
C GLU A 284 61.16 -105.15 20.86
N ILE A 285 61.08 -106.12 19.93
CA ILE A 285 62.12 -107.14 19.64
C ILE A 285 62.89 -106.84 18.33
N SER A 286 64.20 -107.08 18.32
CA SER A 286 65.13 -106.65 17.25
C SER A 286 65.15 -107.49 15.95
N ASP A 287 65.67 -106.89 14.87
CA ASP A 287 65.30 -107.17 13.47
C ASP A 287 65.88 -108.41 12.77
N ALA A 288 66.86 -109.11 13.32
CA ALA A 288 67.87 -109.88 12.55
C ALA A 288 67.43 -111.20 11.83
N CYS A 289 66.13 -111.48 11.63
CA CYS A 289 65.62 -112.80 11.24
C CYS A 289 64.44 -112.79 10.22
N ALA A 290 64.42 -111.91 9.21
CA ALA A 290 63.40 -111.90 8.15
C ALA A 290 63.99 -111.78 6.73
N GLY A 291 63.19 -112.14 5.72
CA GLY A 291 63.55 -112.04 4.30
C GLY A 291 63.72 -110.59 3.80
N PRO A 292 64.13 -110.39 2.53
CA PRO A 292 64.54 -109.08 2.02
C PRO A 292 63.47 -108.00 2.25
N LYS A 293 63.93 -106.85 2.76
CA LYS A 293 63.10 -105.67 3.00
C LYS A 293 62.49 -105.17 1.67
N PRO A 294 61.16 -104.96 1.60
CA PRO A 294 60.54 -104.31 0.45
C PRO A 294 61.08 -102.90 0.26
N GLU A 295 61.28 -102.50 -0.99
CA GLU A 295 61.76 -101.16 -1.34
C GLU A 295 60.79 -100.07 -0.87
N THR A 296 61.31 -98.89 -0.53
CA THR A 296 60.51 -97.75 -0.09
C THR A 296 59.58 -97.31 -1.21
N LYS A 297 58.26 -97.41 -0.99
CA LYS A 297 57.25 -97.01 -1.96
C LYS A 297 56.92 -95.54 -1.78
N VAL A 298 57.08 -94.72 -2.82
CA VAL A 298 56.67 -93.30 -2.82
C VAL A 298 55.43 -93.15 -3.69
N GLU A 299 54.38 -92.56 -3.12
CA GLU A 299 53.11 -92.29 -3.79
C GLU A 299 52.77 -90.81 -3.68
N ASN A 300 52.78 -90.13 -4.81
CA ASN A 300 52.41 -88.71 -4.90
C ASN A 300 50.89 -88.60 -5.06
N GLY A 301 50.24 -87.89 -4.13
CA GLY A 301 48.87 -87.44 -4.30
C GLY A 301 48.73 -86.39 -5.41
N GLN A 302 47.49 -86.03 -5.72
CA GLN A 302 47.20 -84.91 -6.60
C GLN A 302 47.65 -83.59 -5.97
N TRP A 303 47.97 -82.61 -6.82
CA TRP A 303 48.10 -81.22 -6.39
C TRP A 303 46.74 -80.65 -6.01
N SER A 304 46.74 -79.77 -5.01
CA SER A 304 45.61 -79.00 -4.53
C SER A 304 46.06 -77.58 -4.22
N VAL A 305 45.27 -76.59 -4.60
CA VAL A 305 45.55 -75.17 -4.36
C VAL A 305 45.56 -74.87 -2.85
N VAL A 306 46.60 -74.19 -2.38
CA VAL A 306 46.75 -73.74 -0.98
C VAL A 306 46.43 -72.26 -0.86
N SER A 307 46.93 -71.46 -1.80
CA SER A 307 46.74 -70.02 -1.84
C SER A 307 47.01 -69.48 -3.24
N THR A 308 46.26 -68.45 -3.63
CA THR A 308 46.49 -67.65 -4.82
C THR A 308 46.83 -66.21 -4.42
N ASP A 309 47.66 -65.57 -5.24
CA ASP A 309 48.03 -64.17 -5.13
C ASP A 309 47.70 -63.49 -6.46
N CYS A 310 46.66 -62.66 -6.44
CA CYS A 310 46.15 -61.96 -7.60
C CYS A 310 46.98 -60.71 -7.96
N GLU A 311 47.77 -60.17 -7.03
CA GLU A 311 48.67 -59.03 -7.28
C GLU A 311 49.91 -59.50 -8.05
N THR A 312 50.56 -60.58 -7.60
CA THR A 312 51.71 -61.17 -8.31
C THR A 312 51.31 -62.12 -9.44
N ARG A 313 50.02 -62.45 -9.55
CA ARG A 313 49.45 -63.43 -10.50
C ARG A 313 50.02 -64.85 -10.33
N THR A 314 50.33 -65.24 -9.10
CA THR A 314 50.88 -66.57 -8.77
C THR A 314 49.90 -67.48 -8.03
N ILE A 315 50.03 -68.78 -8.26
CA ILE A 315 49.29 -69.84 -7.56
C ILE A 315 50.27 -70.76 -6.83
N THR A 316 49.92 -71.10 -5.59
CA THR A 316 50.69 -72.02 -4.75
C THR A 316 49.88 -73.30 -4.52
N GLU A 317 50.43 -74.41 -4.98
CA GLU A 317 49.83 -75.75 -4.91
C GLU A 317 50.63 -76.63 -3.93
N THR A 318 49.95 -77.53 -3.23
CA THR A 318 50.59 -78.60 -2.44
C THR A 318 50.07 -79.97 -2.81
N ARG A 319 50.89 -81.00 -2.65
CA ARG A 319 50.48 -82.41 -2.73
C ARG A 319 51.01 -83.20 -1.54
N THR A 320 50.23 -84.19 -1.11
CA THR A 320 50.68 -85.18 -0.12
C THR A 320 51.58 -86.21 -0.80
N VAL A 321 52.85 -86.25 -0.43
CA VAL A 321 53.80 -87.30 -0.79
C VAL A 321 53.82 -88.35 0.33
N THR A 322 53.31 -89.54 0.03
CA THR A 322 53.25 -90.67 0.96
C THR A 322 54.44 -91.60 0.72
N THR A 323 55.38 -91.61 1.66
CA THR A 323 56.56 -92.48 1.64
C THR A 323 56.31 -93.67 2.57
N THR A 324 55.95 -94.83 2.01
CA THR A 324 55.81 -96.06 2.79
C THR A 324 57.17 -96.69 3.00
N THR A 325 57.67 -96.60 4.23
CA THR A 325 58.90 -97.28 4.66
C THR A 325 58.54 -98.60 5.35
N TYR A 326 59.21 -99.68 4.97
CA TYR A 326 58.92 -101.00 5.54
C TYR A 326 59.78 -101.27 6.78
N ALA A 327 59.13 -101.53 7.90
CA ALA A 327 59.71 -101.98 9.17
C ALA A 327 59.17 -103.37 9.50
N ARG A 328 59.82 -104.10 10.41
CA ARG A 328 59.41 -105.46 10.77
C ARG A 328 58.52 -105.43 12.01
N VAL A 329 57.45 -106.24 12.00
CA VAL A 329 56.67 -106.55 13.20
C VAL A 329 56.49 -108.06 13.26
N GLY A 330 57.09 -108.71 14.26
CA GLY A 330 57.14 -110.17 14.35
C GLY A 330 57.84 -110.79 13.13
N ASN A 331 57.13 -111.59 12.33
CA ASN A 331 57.67 -112.20 11.11
C ASN A 331 57.16 -111.57 9.79
N GLN A 332 56.54 -110.39 9.86
CA GLN A 332 55.98 -109.72 8.69
C GLN A 332 56.58 -108.31 8.50
N TRP A 333 56.81 -107.93 7.24
CA TRP A 333 57.10 -106.55 6.88
C TRP A 333 55.82 -105.74 6.92
N VAL A 334 55.78 -104.72 7.78
CA VAL A 334 54.70 -103.75 7.90
C VAL A 334 55.17 -102.46 7.23
N GLY A 335 54.38 -101.97 6.28
CA GLY A 335 54.60 -100.66 5.68
C GLY A 335 54.08 -99.57 6.61
N THR A 336 54.97 -98.72 7.10
CA THR A 336 54.63 -97.49 7.82
C THR A 336 54.61 -96.34 6.82
N PRO A 337 53.43 -95.84 6.40
CA PRO A 337 53.35 -94.64 5.57
C PRO A 337 53.72 -93.42 6.41
N THR A 338 54.73 -92.67 5.97
CA THR A 338 54.96 -91.29 6.42
C THR A 338 54.45 -90.34 5.34
N THR A 339 53.60 -89.40 5.72
CA THR A 339 53.11 -88.35 4.82
C THR A 339 53.93 -87.08 5.00
N SER A 340 54.29 -86.46 3.89
CA SER A 340 54.91 -85.14 3.82
C SER A 340 54.19 -84.30 2.78
N SER A 341 54.19 -82.97 2.92
CA SER A 341 53.65 -82.05 1.91
C SER A 341 54.78 -81.51 1.05
N GLU A 342 54.63 -81.61 -0.27
CA GLU A 342 55.47 -80.91 -1.25
C GLU A 342 54.69 -79.70 -1.76
N THR A 343 55.32 -78.54 -1.91
CA THR A 343 54.65 -77.28 -2.28
C THR A 343 55.42 -76.60 -3.40
N VAL A 344 54.69 -76.04 -4.38
CA VAL A 344 55.24 -75.30 -5.52
C VAL A 344 54.45 -74.02 -5.72
N THR A 345 55.13 -72.95 -6.15
CA THR A 345 54.51 -71.69 -6.57
C THR A 345 54.88 -71.43 -8.02
N ARG A 346 53.92 -70.99 -8.84
CA ARG A 346 54.08 -70.70 -10.27
C ARG A 346 53.14 -69.58 -10.71
N ASP A 347 53.35 -69.06 -11.90
CA ASP A 347 52.41 -68.15 -12.54
C ASP A 347 51.06 -68.85 -12.82
N MET A 348 49.96 -68.11 -12.70
CA MET A 348 48.63 -68.57 -13.11
C MET A 348 48.45 -68.50 -14.63
N THR A 349 47.77 -69.49 -15.19
CA THR A 349 47.21 -69.41 -16.54
C THR A 349 46.04 -68.44 -16.60
N VAL A 350 45.60 -68.07 -17.80
CA VAL A 350 44.43 -67.17 -17.98
C VAL A 350 43.16 -67.78 -17.39
N GLU A 351 42.97 -69.09 -17.54
CA GLU A 351 41.81 -69.82 -17.00
C GLU A 351 41.81 -69.82 -15.45
N GLU A 352 42.99 -70.00 -14.83
CA GLU A 352 43.15 -69.92 -13.36
C GLU A 352 43.00 -68.49 -12.82
N LEU A 353 43.39 -67.47 -13.59
CA LEU A 353 43.14 -66.06 -13.28
C LEU A 353 41.64 -65.74 -13.27
N ASP A 354 40.84 -66.35 -14.14
CA ASP A 354 39.38 -66.19 -14.13
C ASP A 354 38.69 -67.03 -13.03
N GLU A 355 39.22 -68.22 -12.68
CA GLU A 355 38.67 -69.05 -11.59
C GLU A 355 38.98 -68.48 -10.19
N TYR A 356 40.23 -68.06 -9.94
CA TYR A 356 40.71 -67.70 -8.59
C TYR A 356 40.90 -66.21 -8.34
N CYS A 357 40.93 -65.38 -9.39
CA CYS A 357 41.06 -63.93 -9.30
C CYS A 357 39.97 -63.23 -10.12
N PRO A 358 38.68 -63.47 -9.80
CA PRO A 358 37.57 -62.83 -10.49
C PRO A 358 37.73 -61.31 -10.42
N VAL A 359 37.49 -60.63 -11.55
CA VAL A 359 37.46 -59.18 -11.60
C VAL A 359 36.24 -58.70 -10.79
N ASP A 360 36.40 -57.62 -10.03
CA ASP A 360 35.28 -56.95 -9.36
C ASP A 360 34.16 -56.58 -10.35
N GLU A 361 32.92 -56.52 -9.86
CA GLU A 361 31.77 -56.13 -10.67
C GLU A 361 31.98 -54.74 -11.31
N GLN A 362 31.45 -54.55 -12.52
CA GLN A 362 31.62 -53.31 -13.29
C GLN A 362 31.15 -52.09 -12.47
N PRO A 363 32.01 -51.09 -12.23
CA PRO A 363 31.61 -49.90 -11.48
C PRO A 363 30.48 -49.13 -12.17
N ASP A 364 29.58 -48.55 -11.37
CA ASP A 364 28.53 -47.66 -11.86
C ASP A 364 29.12 -46.56 -12.75
N ALA A 365 28.51 -46.35 -13.92
CA ALA A 365 28.94 -45.36 -14.90
C ALA A 365 29.07 -43.97 -14.27
N LEU A 366 30.17 -43.26 -14.57
CA LEU A 366 30.40 -41.91 -14.08
C LEU A 366 29.40 -40.95 -14.75
N VAL A 367 28.41 -40.45 -14.00
CA VAL A 367 27.39 -39.52 -14.48
C VAL A 367 27.66 -38.10 -13.96
N VAL A 368 28.27 -37.27 -14.82
CA VAL A 368 28.41 -35.82 -14.58
C VAL A 368 27.20 -35.11 -15.16
N ARG A 369 26.59 -34.22 -14.38
CA ARG A 369 25.44 -33.40 -14.79
C ARG A 369 25.87 -31.95 -14.82
N GLY A 370 25.69 -31.28 -15.95
CA GLY A 370 25.84 -29.83 -16.06
C GLY A 370 24.77 -29.10 -15.25
N GLU A 371 25.02 -27.82 -15.02
CA GLU A 371 24.01 -26.90 -14.50
C GLU A 371 22.86 -26.73 -15.50
N TRP A 372 21.70 -26.28 -15.03
CA TRP A 372 20.57 -25.96 -15.90
C TRP A 372 20.80 -24.59 -16.53
N MET A 373 20.97 -24.56 -17.85
CA MET A 373 20.96 -23.32 -18.62
C MET A 373 19.50 -22.95 -18.89
N VAL A 374 19.15 -21.72 -18.55
CA VAL A 374 17.81 -21.16 -18.81
C VAL A 374 17.75 -20.75 -20.28
N GLY A 375 16.75 -21.25 -21.00
CA GLY A 375 16.47 -20.92 -22.39
C GLY A 375 15.59 -19.67 -22.53
N GLU A 376 15.02 -19.48 -23.72
CA GLU A 376 14.12 -18.36 -23.99
C GLU A 376 12.79 -18.52 -23.20
N PRO A 377 12.32 -17.50 -22.48
CA PRO A 377 11.09 -17.56 -21.68
C PRO A 377 9.84 -17.40 -22.56
N ASP A 378 8.81 -18.20 -22.27
CA ASP A 378 7.50 -18.13 -22.92
C ASP A 378 6.52 -17.39 -22.00
N CYS A 379 6.27 -16.12 -22.32
CA CYS A 379 5.35 -15.26 -21.57
C CYS A 379 3.87 -15.63 -21.73
N ASP A 380 3.48 -16.29 -22.84
CA ASP A 380 2.09 -16.71 -23.09
C ASP A 380 1.74 -17.91 -22.20
N SER A 381 2.62 -18.93 -22.12
CA SER A 381 2.42 -20.06 -21.21
C SER A 381 2.90 -19.78 -19.77
N ARG A 382 3.62 -18.68 -19.54
CA ARG A 382 4.29 -18.32 -18.27
C ARG A 382 5.33 -19.37 -17.84
N THR A 383 5.95 -20.04 -18.81
CA THR A 383 6.95 -21.09 -18.56
C THR A 383 8.33 -20.75 -19.13
N VAL A 384 9.36 -21.39 -18.62
CA VAL A 384 10.71 -21.34 -19.19
C VAL A 384 11.24 -22.76 -19.40
N THR A 385 11.89 -22.97 -20.55
CA THR A 385 12.60 -24.21 -20.83
C THR A 385 14.02 -24.12 -20.28
N GLU A 386 14.44 -25.14 -19.54
CA GLU A 386 15.79 -25.30 -19.03
C GLU A 386 16.43 -26.53 -19.65
N THR A 387 17.65 -26.37 -20.16
CA THR A 387 18.43 -27.42 -20.83
C THR A 387 19.73 -27.67 -20.08
N ARG A 388 20.13 -28.93 -19.95
CA ARG A 388 21.45 -29.29 -19.43
C ARG A 388 22.07 -30.46 -20.16
N THR A 389 23.40 -30.51 -20.16
CA THR A 389 24.16 -31.68 -20.56
C THR A 389 24.24 -32.71 -19.43
N ILE A 390 24.19 -33.99 -19.78
CA ILE A 390 24.46 -35.13 -18.92
C ILE A 390 25.51 -35.97 -19.63
N THR A 391 26.72 -35.98 -19.08
CA THR A 391 27.83 -36.79 -19.57
C THR A 391 27.86 -38.09 -18.78
N ARG A 392 27.77 -39.22 -19.47
CA ARG A 392 27.80 -40.57 -18.90
C ARG A 392 28.99 -41.33 -19.48
N THR A 393 29.91 -41.73 -18.61
CA THR A 393 31.08 -42.53 -19.00
C THR A 393 30.96 -43.92 -18.40
N GLU A 394 30.74 -44.93 -19.25
CA GLU A 394 30.83 -46.34 -18.85
C GLU A 394 32.28 -46.71 -18.51
N PHE A 395 32.48 -47.62 -17.57
CA PHE A 395 33.78 -48.24 -17.35
C PHE A 395 33.99 -49.40 -18.33
N VAL A 396 35.18 -49.47 -18.93
CA VAL A 396 35.61 -50.57 -19.82
C VAL A 396 36.76 -51.33 -19.17
N LEU A 397 36.79 -52.65 -19.36
CA LEU A 397 37.79 -53.50 -18.75
C LEU A 397 39.05 -53.59 -19.64
N VAL A 398 40.20 -53.19 -19.11
CA VAL A 398 41.50 -53.24 -19.78
C VAL A 398 42.52 -53.89 -18.83
N ASP A 399 43.16 -54.98 -19.26
CA ASP A 399 44.19 -55.72 -18.48
C ASP A 399 43.78 -56.16 -17.05
N ARG A 400 42.46 -56.34 -16.84
CA ARG A 400 41.74 -56.61 -15.57
C ARG A 400 41.49 -55.38 -14.67
N GLU A 401 41.78 -54.16 -15.14
CA GLU A 401 41.48 -52.91 -14.47
C GLU A 401 40.29 -52.18 -15.14
N TRP A 402 39.38 -51.62 -14.33
CA TRP A 402 38.23 -50.85 -14.83
C TRP A 402 38.61 -49.40 -15.09
N VAL A 403 38.79 -49.04 -16.36
CA VAL A 403 39.14 -47.67 -16.79
C VAL A 403 37.92 -46.93 -17.38
N PRO A 404 37.80 -45.60 -17.23
CA PRO A 404 36.74 -44.84 -17.88
C PRO A 404 36.83 -44.95 -19.42
N GLY A 405 35.73 -45.32 -20.07
CA GLY A 405 35.62 -45.40 -21.52
C GLY A 405 35.35 -44.05 -22.20
N GLU A 406 34.77 -44.09 -23.40
CA GLU A 406 34.40 -42.89 -24.15
C GLU A 406 33.15 -42.21 -23.52
N PRO A 407 33.19 -40.91 -23.22
CA PRO A 407 32.08 -40.21 -22.57
C PRO A 407 30.92 -39.95 -23.54
N VAL A 408 29.74 -40.50 -23.26
CA VAL A 408 28.51 -40.21 -24.01
C VAL A 408 27.86 -38.95 -23.42
N VAL A 409 27.83 -37.88 -24.20
CA VAL A 409 27.08 -36.66 -23.86
C VAL A 409 25.65 -36.78 -24.36
N THR A 410 24.69 -36.51 -23.48
CA THR A 410 23.27 -36.42 -23.79
C THR A 410 22.72 -35.11 -23.28
N GLU A 411 21.80 -34.49 -24.01
CA GLU A 411 21.09 -33.30 -23.54
C GLU A 411 19.77 -33.70 -22.90
N ARG A 412 19.34 -32.94 -21.89
CA ARG A 412 18.03 -33.10 -21.27
C ARG A 412 17.41 -31.74 -21.02
N GLU A 413 16.20 -31.60 -21.52
CA GLU A 413 15.35 -30.44 -21.33
C GLU A 413 14.34 -30.70 -20.21
N ARG A 414 13.81 -29.62 -19.64
CA ARG A 414 12.56 -29.58 -18.87
C ARG A 414 11.90 -28.22 -19.05
N THR A 415 10.58 -28.18 -18.91
CA THR A 415 9.83 -26.92 -18.79
C THR A 415 9.38 -26.77 -17.34
N ARG A 416 9.38 -25.53 -16.82
CA ARG A 416 8.78 -25.18 -15.52
C ARG A 416 8.08 -23.83 -15.59
N ASP A 417 7.21 -23.58 -14.63
CA ASP A 417 6.64 -22.24 -14.42
C ASP A 417 7.74 -21.22 -14.08
N MET A 418 7.60 -20.00 -14.57
CA MET A 418 8.42 -18.87 -14.16
C MET A 418 8.00 -18.37 -12.76
N THR A 419 8.99 -17.95 -11.97
CA THR A 419 8.76 -17.25 -10.71
C THR A 419 8.23 -15.83 -10.98
N VAL A 420 7.65 -15.19 -9.96
CA VAL A 420 7.16 -13.80 -10.07
C VAL A 420 8.28 -12.84 -10.50
N ALA A 421 9.49 -13.02 -9.99
CA ALA A 421 10.64 -12.21 -10.37
C ALA A 421 11.06 -12.42 -11.84
N GLU A 422 11.04 -13.66 -12.35
CA GLU A 422 11.30 -13.94 -13.77
C GLU A 422 10.18 -13.36 -14.66
N LEU A 423 8.92 -13.43 -14.23
CA LEU A 423 7.81 -12.78 -14.95
C LEU A 423 7.95 -11.25 -14.98
N ASP A 424 8.44 -10.62 -13.90
CA ASP A 424 8.69 -9.18 -13.86
C ASP A 424 9.94 -8.75 -14.65
N GLU A 425 10.97 -9.61 -14.75
CA GLU A 425 12.20 -9.34 -15.50
C GLU A 425 12.06 -9.57 -17.01
N TYR A 426 11.45 -10.70 -17.42
CA TYR A 426 11.41 -11.13 -18.83
C TYR A 426 10.05 -10.90 -19.52
N CYS A 427 8.96 -10.75 -18.76
CA CYS A 427 7.60 -10.62 -19.29
C CYS A 427 6.90 -9.35 -18.72
N PRO A 428 7.47 -8.15 -18.94
CA PRO A 428 6.91 -6.90 -18.43
C PRO A 428 5.46 -6.71 -18.91
N VAL A 429 4.61 -6.21 -18.02
CA VAL A 429 3.23 -5.85 -18.37
C VAL A 429 3.23 -4.55 -19.17
N ASP A 430 2.35 -4.45 -20.16
CA ASP A 430 2.05 -3.19 -20.86
C ASP A 430 1.71 -2.04 -19.90
N GLU A 431 1.94 -0.80 -20.33
CA GLU A 431 1.65 0.40 -19.52
C GLU A 431 0.17 0.48 -19.11
N GLN A 432 -0.08 1.09 -17.95
CA GLN A 432 -1.43 1.24 -17.39
C GLN A 432 -2.34 2.03 -18.34
N PRO A 433 -3.50 1.47 -18.76
CA PRO A 433 -4.43 2.20 -19.62
C PRO A 433 -5.02 3.45 -18.94
N ASP A 434 -5.23 4.50 -19.73
CA ASP A 434 -5.89 5.74 -19.28
C ASP A 434 -7.25 5.44 -18.60
N ALA A 435 -7.49 6.09 -17.46
CA ALA A 435 -8.70 5.91 -16.68
C ALA A 435 -9.98 6.19 -17.51
N LEU A 436 -10.94 5.27 -17.46
CA LEU A 436 -12.21 5.40 -18.18
C LEU A 436 -13.07 6.48 -17.50
N VAL A 437 -13.26 7.63 -18.16
CA VAL A 437 -14.06 8.75 -17.67
C VAL A 437 -15.38 8.87 -18.43
N VAL A 438 -16.46 8.40 -17.81
CA VAL A 438 -17.84 8.61 -18.28
C VAL A 438 -18.40 9.88 -17.63
N ARG A 439 -19.12 10.69 -18.41
CA ARG A 439 -19.75 11.93 -17.95
C ARG A 439 -21.24 11.85 -18.24
N GLY A 440 -22.05 11.97 -17.18
CA GLY A 440 -23.49 12.12 -17.32
C GLY A 440 -23.87 13.46 -17.96
N GLU A 441 -25.14 13.56 -18.35
CA GLU A 441 -25.77 14.80 -18.77
C GLU A 441 -25.91 15.76 -17.58
N TRP A 442 -26.11 17.05 -17.85
CA TRP A 442 -26.38 18.05 -16.82
C TRP A 442 -27.85 17.97 -16.41
N MET A 443 -28.10 17.66 -15.13
CA MET A 443 -29.43 17.74 -14.53
C MET A 443 -29.62 19.16 -14.01
N VAL A 444 -30.75 19.79 -14.35
CA VAL A 444 -31.11 21.13 -13.90
C VAL A 444 -31.69 21.03 -12.48
N GLY A 445 -31.12 21.79 -11.54
CA GLY A 445 -31.58 21.89 -10.16
C GLY A 445 -32.66 22.95 -9.97
N GLU A 446 -32.92 23.34 -8.72
CA GLU A 446 -33.91 24.37 -8.39
C GLU A 446 -33.45 25.75 -8.90
N PRO A 447 -34.31 26.49 -9.63
CA PRO A 447 -33.97 27.80 -10.19
C PRO A 447 -34.09 28.93 -9.16
N ASP A 448 -33.12 29.83 -9.14
CA ASP A 448 -33.11 31.03 -8.30
C ASP A 448 -33.59 32.24 -9.11
N CYS A 449 -34.84 32.62 -8.90
CA CYS A 449 -35.47 33.77 -9.57
C CYS A 449 -34.93 35.13 -9.10
N ASP A 450 -34.37 35.23 -7.88
CA ASP A 450 -33.81 36.48 -7.36
C ASP A 450 -32.45 36.78 -8.00
N SER A 451 -31.58 35.77 -8.15
CA SER A 451 -30.31 35.93 -8.88
C SER A 451 -30.42 35.74 -10.40
N ARG A 452 -31.57 35.23 -10.88
CA ARG A 452 -31.81 34.81 -12.28
C ARG A 452 -30.86 33.71 -12.76
N THR A 453 -30.40 32.85 -11.84
CA THR A 453 -29.48 31.74 -12.15
C THR A 453 -30.09 30.38 -11.87
N VAL A 454 -29.53 29.35 -12.50
CA VAL A 454 -29.85 27.94 -12.19
C VAL A 454 -28.57 27.16 -11.97
N THR A 455 -28.60 26.27 -10.97
CA THR A 455 -27.50 25.33 -10.71
C THR A 455 -27.78 24.03 -11.45
N GLU A 456 -26.80 23.60 -12.23
CA GLU A 456 -26.81 22.32 -12.92
C GLU A 456 -25.79 21.37 -12.30
N THR A 457 -26.20 20.14 -12.03
CA THR A 457 -25.35 19.11 -11.42
C THR A 457 -25.24 17.92 -12.37
N ARG A 458 -24.03 17.37 -12.51
CA ARG A 458 -23.82 16.12 -13.25
C ARG A 458 -22.92 15.15 -12.52
N THR A 459 -23.15 13.87 -12.79
CA THR A 459 -22.28 12.78 -12.38
C THR A 459 -21.09 12.64 -13.33
N ILE A 460 -19.89 12.44 -12.79
CA ILE A 460 -18.67 12.06 -13.50
C ILE A 460 -18.16 10.77 -12.84
N THR A 461 -18.21 9.68 -13.60
CA THR A 461 -17.72 8.37 -13.17
C THR A 461 -16.34 8.14 -13.75
N ARG A 462 -15.34 7.92 -12.89
CA ARG A 462 -13.95 7.67 -13.27
C ARG A 462 -13.54 6.29 -12.77
N THR A 463 -13.20 5.40 -13.68
CA THR A 463 -12.74 4.04 -13.38
C THR A 463 -11.26 3.93 -13.70
N GLU A 464 -10.42 3.80 -12.67
CA GLU A 464 -9.01 3.44 -12.84
C GLU A 464 -8.90 1.97 -13.27
N PHE A 465 -7.89 1.63 -14.07
CA PHE A 465 -7.54 0.23 -14.32
C PHE A 465 -6.66 -0.29 -13.18
N VAL A 466 -6.97 -1.48 -12.68
CA VAL A 466 -6.19 -2.19 -11.66
C VAL A 466 -5.56 -3.45 -12.27
N LEU A 467 -4.33 -3.75 -11.87
CA LEU A 467 -3.61 -4.90 -12.39
C LEU A 467 -3.97 -6.15 -11.58
N VAL A 468 -4.58 -7.15 -12.24
CA VAL A 468 -4.96 -8.44 -11.64
C VAL A 468 -4.40 -9.57 -12.51
N ASP A 469 -3.60 -10.46 -11.92
CA ASP A 469 -2.98 -11.61 -12.60
C ASP A 469 -2.19 -11.28 -13.90
N ARG A 470 -1.62 -10.06 -13.97
CA ARG A 470 -0.95 -9.41 -15.11
C ARG A 470 -1.87 -8.88 -16.23
N GLU A 471 -3.18 -8.82 -16.02
CA GLU A 471 -4.17 -8.21 -16.91
C GLU A 471 -4.73 -6.90 -16.32
N TRP A 472 -4.90 -5.87 -17.14
CA TRP A 472 -5.47 -4.58 -16.72
C TRP A 472 -7.00 -4.63 -16.77
N VAL A 473 -7.63 -4.80 -15.60
CA VAL A 473 -9.09 -4.86 -15.48
C VAL A 473 -9.66 -3.53 -14.94
N PRO A 474 -10.88 -3.11 -15.32
CA PRO A 474 -11.52 -1.95 -14.72
C PRO A 474 -11.73 -2.15 -13.21
N GLY A 475 -11.24 -1.21 -12.40
CA GLY A 475 -11.39 -1.22 -10.94
C GLY A 475 -12.76 -0.73 -10.46
N GLU A 476 -12.84 -0.35 -9.19
CA GLU A 476 -14.06 0.23 -8.61
C GLU A 476 -14.28 1.64 -9.18
N PRO A 477 -15.49 1.96 -9.72
CA PRO A 477 -15.76 3.25 -10.34
C PRO A 477 -15.93 4.34 -9.28
N VAL A 478 -15.03 5.32 -9.26
CA VAL A 478 -15.16 6.50 -8.41
C VAL A 478 -16.21 7.43 -9.03
N VAL A 479 -17.33 7.58 -8.34
CA VAL A 479 -18.40 8.52 -8.71
C VAL A 479 -18.12 9.87 -8.04
N THR A 480 -18.10 10.93 -8.84
CA THR A 480 -17.99 12.32 -8.37
C THR A 480 -19.10 13.16 -8.96
N GLU A 481 -19.67 14.06 -8.17
CA GLU A 481 -20.62 15.04 -8.68
C GLU A 481 -19.89 16.35 -8.97
N ARG A 482 -20.34 17.05 -10.00
CA ARG A 482 -19.85 18.38 -10.35
C ARG A 482 -21.02 19.29 -10.65
N GLU A 483 -21.04 20.40 -9.96
CA GLU A 483 -22.00 21.47 -10.12
C GLU A 483 -21.45 22.58 -11.02
N ARG A 484 -22.34 23.37 -11.60
CA ARG A 484 -22.08 24.71 -12.13
C ARG A 484 -23.33 25.57 -11.99
N THR A 485 -23.16 26.84 -11.67
CA THR A 485 -24.24 27.83 -11.79
C THR A 485 -24.10 28.58 -13.11
N ARG A 486 -25.22 28.88 -13.77
CA ARG A 486 -25.27 29.74 -14.96
C ARG A 486 -26.51 30.64 -14.92
N ASP A 487 -26.50 31.68 -15.73
CA ASP A 487 -27.69 32.48 -15.99
C ASP A 487 -28.79 31.60 -16.62
N MET A 488 -30.05 31.85 -16.24
CA MET A 488 -31.21 31.27 -16.92
C MET A 488 -31.43 31.92 -18.28
N THR A 489 -31.87 31.13 -19.26
CA THR A 489 -32.36 31.62 -20.54
C THR A 489 -33.70 32.35 -20.38
N VAL A 490 -34.12 33.09 -21.40
CA VAL A 490 -35.42 33.79 -21.38
C VAL A 490 -36.58 32.79 -21.26
N GLU A 491 -36.47 31.62 -21.91
CA GLU A 491 -37.49 30.56 -21.84
C GLU A 491 -37.57 29.95 -20.43
N GLU A 492 -36.43 29.68 -19.77
CA GLU A 492 -36.40 29.21 -18.37
C GLU A 492 -36.92 30.27 -17.38
N LEU A 493 -36.67 31.56 -17.63
CA LEU A 493 -37.22 32.66 -16.82
C LEU A 493 -38.73 32.81 -16.98
N ASP A 494 -39.29 32.51 -18.16
CA ASP A 494 -40.74 32.50 -18.38
C ASP A 494 -41.43 31.23 -17.85
N GLU A 495 -40.77 30.08 -17.86
CA GLU A 495 -41.31 28.83 -17.31
C GLU A 495 -41.27 28.81 -15.76
N TYR A 496 -40.15 29.20 -15.15
CA TYR A 496 -39.92 29.03 -13.71
C TYR A 496 -40.10 30.30 -12.86
N CYS A 497 -39.99 31.50 -13.47
CA CYS A 497 -40.05 32.78 -12.77
C CYS A 497 -41.14 33.70 -13.35
N PRO A 498 -42.43 33.28 -13.35
CA PRO A 498 -43.52 34.07 -13.90
C PRO A 498 -43.68 35.41 -13.17
N VAL A 499 -43.98 36.46 -13.92
CA VAL A 499 -44.24 37.80 -13.36
C VAL A 499 -45.66 37.86 -12.79
N ASP A 500 -45.83 38.56 -11.67
CA ASP A 500 -47.13 38.83 -11.06
C ASP A 500 -48.09 39.60 -12.00
N ILE A 501 -49.39 39.44 -11.70
CA ILE A 501 -50.53 39.92 -12.50
C ILE A 501 -50.47 41.45 -12.74
N GLU A 502 -50.85 41.85 -13.96
CA GLU A 502 -50.95 43.26 -14.38
C GLU A 502 -51.73 44.13 -13.36
N PRO A 503 -51.11 45.20 -12.82
CA PRO A 503 -51.79 46.12 -11.93
C PRO A 503 -52.77 47.00 -12.70
N ALA A 504 -53.94 47.25 -12.10
CA ALA A 504 -55.00 48.06 -12.72
C ALA A 504 -54.53 49.49 -13.04
N ALA A 505 -54.98 50.01 -14.19
CA ALA A 505 -54.65 51.34 -14.68
C ALA A 505 -54.97 52.46 -13.67
N LEU A 506 -54.10 53.47 -13.61
CA LEU A 506 -54.27 54.64 -12.75
C LEU A 506 -55.21 55.64 -13.41
N GLU A 507 -56.39 55.85 -12.83
CA GLU A 507 -57.41 56.81 -13.30
C GLU A 507 -57.39 58.10 -12.47
N VAL A 508 -57.43 59.25 -13.16
CA VAL A 508 -57.49 60.59 -12.56
C VAL A 508 -58.63 61.37 -13.22
N LEU A 509 -59.52 61.91 -12.39
CA LEU A 509 -60.74 62.59 -12.82
C LEU A 509 -60.65 64.10 -12.56
N GLY A 510 -60.98 64.90 -13.57
CA GLY A 510 -61.09 66.35 -13.47
C GLY A 510 -62.46 66.83 -12.96
N ASP A 511 -62.54 68.13 -12.68
CA ASP A 511 -63.77 68.82 -12.30
C ASP A 511 -64.76 68.96 -13.48
N TRP A 512 -66.05 69.04 -13.16
CA TRP A 512 -67.11 69.33 -14.13
C TRP A 512 -67.21 70.83 -14.43
N VAL A 513 -67.27 71.19 -15.71
CA VAL A 513 -67.41 72.58 -16.19
C VAL A 513 -68.59 72.66 -17.16
N VAL A 514 -69.47 73.66 -17.01
CA VAL A 514 -70.59 73.89 -17.93
C VAL A 514 -70.06 74.21 -19.33
N SER A 515 -70.49 73.43 -20.32
CA SER A 515 -70.12 73.55 -21.73
C SER A 515 -71.19 74.25 -22.57
N SER A 516 -72.47 74.11 -22.21
CA SER A 516 -73.59 74.81 -22.86
C SER A 516 -74.83 74.90 -21.95
N ALA A 517 -75.74 75.80 -22.30
CA ALA A 517 -76.97 76.12 -21.57
C ALA A 517 -78.14 76.27 -22.56
N ASP A 518 -79.27 75.64 -22.27
CA ASP A 518 -80.50 75.69 -23.06
C ASP A 518 -81.66 76.29 -22.25
N CYS A 519 -82.07 77.51 -22.60
CA CYS A 519 -83.14 78.24 -21.92
C CYS A 519 -84.56 77.65 -22.17
N ASP A 520 -84.77 76.92 -23.27
CA ASP A 520 -86.08 76.35 -23.62
C ASP A 520 -86.37 75.09 -22.79
N THR A 521 -85.36 74.23 -22.58
CA THR A 521 -85.46 73.04 -21.71
C THR A 521 -85.09 73.32 -20.25
N ARG A 522 -84.33 74.41 -20.00
CA ARG A 522 -83.73 74.80 -18.71
C ARG A 522 -82.70 73.80 -18.19
N GLU A 523 -81.87 73.28 -19.09
CA GLU A 523 -80.77 72.37 -18.77
C GLU A 523 -79.41 72.96 -19.14
N VAL A 524 -78.37 72.55 -18.40
CA VAL A 524 -76.96 72.78 -18.73
C VAL A 524 -76.26 71.47 -18.98
N THR A 525 -75.41 71.46 -20.00
CA THR A 525 -74.47 70.39 -20.27
C THR A 525 -73.15 70.72 -19.56
N GLU A 526 -72.55 69.73 -18.92
CA GLU A 526 -71.26 69.82 -18.25
C GLU A 526 -70.31 68.76 -18.83
N THR A 527 -69.04 69.13 -18.97
CA THR A 527 -67.96 68.22 -19.40
C THR A 527 -66.85 68.15 -18.34
N ARG A 528 -66.19 66.99 -18.22
CA ARG A 528 -64.94 66.84 -17.45
C ARG A 528 -63.91 66.00 -18.19
N THR A 529 -62.64 66.19 -17.84
CA THR A 529 -61.54 65.37 -18.34
C THR A 529 -61.37 64.09 -17.52
N VAL A 530 -61.11 62.96 -18.18
CA VAL A 530 -60.71 61.67 -17.59
C VAL A 530 -59.30 61.35 -18.10
N THR A 531 -58.36 61.00 -17.22
CA THR A 531 -56.99 60.61 -17.60
C THR A 531 -56.70 59.22 -17.06
N THR A 532 -56.43 58.27 -17.95
CA THR A 532 -56.19 56.86 -17.62
C THR A 532 -54.79 56.45 -18.04
N THR A 533 -54.00 55.96 -17.10
CA THR A 533 -52.61 55.54 -17.33
C THR A 533 -52.51 54.02 -17.14
N PRO A 534 -52.43 53.22 -18.21
CA PRO A 534 -52.19 51.78 -18.10
C PRO A 534 -50.77 51.52 -17.58
N TYR A 535 -50.52 50.31 -17.09
CA TYR A 535 -49.16 49.83 -16.84
C TYR A 535 -48.64 49.07 -18.05
N VAL A 536 -47.31 49.10 -18.25
CA VAL A 536 -46.61 48.35 -19.28
C VAL A 536 -45.46 47.58 -18.64
N LEU A 537 -45.22 46.36 -19.10
CA LEU A 537 -44.16 45.49 -18.56
C LEU A 537 -42.83 45.79 -19.26
N VAL A 538 -41.82 46.20 -18.49
CA VAL A 538 -40.46 46.49 -18.97
C VAL A 538 -39.46 45.76 -18.07
N ASP A 539 -38.58 44.95 -18.64
CA ASP A 539 -37.54 44.17 -17.91
C ASP A 539 -38.04 43.27 -16.76
N ARG A 540 -39.33 42.88 -16.82
CA ARG A 540 -40.15 42.17 -15.81
C ARG A 540 -40.67 43.04 -14.65
N GLU A 541 -40.61 44.36 -14.76
CA GLU A 541 -41.20 45.33 -13.82
C GLU A 541 -42.38 46.07 -14.47
N TRP A 542 -43.48 46.24 -13.73
CA TRP A 542 -44.67 46.97 -14.20
C TRP A 542 -44.51 48.48 -13.98
N VAL A 543 -44.31 49.24 -15.06
CA VAL A 543 -44.13 50.70 -15.02
C VAL A 543 -45.33 51.43 -15.64
N PRO A 544 -45.69 52.65 -15.19
CA PRO A 544 -46.76 53.43 -15.83
C PRO A 544 -46.42 53.75 -17.31
N GLY A 545 -47.37 53.48 -18.20
CA GLY A 545 -47.27 53.74 -19.63
C GLY A 545 -47.71 55.16 -20.04
N GLU A 546 -48.02 55.33 -21.32
CA GLU A 546 -48.55 56.59 -21.86
C GLU A 546 -50.01 56.80 -21.42
N SER A 547 -50.30 57.96 -20.83
CA SER A 547 -51.64 58.29 -20.32
C SER A 547 -52.58 58.74 -21.43
N VAL A 548 -53.74 58.09 -21.54
CA VAL A 548 -54.82 58.48 -22.45
C VAL A 548 -55.73 59.51 -21.75
N VAL A 549 -56.14 60.55 -22.49
CA VAL A 549 -57.03 61.60 -22.00
C VAL A 549 -58.33 61.56 -22.81
N ASP A 550 -59.46 61.43 -22.11
CA ASP A 550 -60.82 61.40 -22.67
C ASP A 550 -61.68 62.50 -22.01
N THR A 551 -62.88 62.74 -22.54
CA THR A 551 -63.84 63.73 -22.04
C THR A 551 -65.21 63.11 -21.79
N GLU A 552 -65.65 63.15 -20.54
CA GLU A 552 -66.99 62.69 -20.14
C GLU A 552 -67.97 63.88 -20.14
N GLU A 553 -69.19 63.67 -20.63
CA GLU A 553 -70.24 64.68 -20.74
C GLU A 553 -71.51 64.23 -20.00
N ARG A 554 -72.21 65.18 -19.35
CA ARG A 554 -73.53 64.97 -18.74
C ARG A 554 -74.42 66.20 -18.91
N THR A 555 -75.73 66.02 -18.78
CA THR A 555 -76.69 67.13 -18.73
C THR A 555 -77.45 67.11 -17.40
N ARG A 556 -77.78 68.29 -16.86
CA ARG A 556 -78.58 68.48 -15.64
C ARG A 556 -79.48 69.72 -15.76
N PRO A 557 -80.56 69.85 -14.97
CA PRO A 557 -81.30 71.10 -14.89
C PRO A 557 -80.43 72.27 -14.38
N MET A 558 -80.79 73.47 -14.84
CA MET A 558 -80.29 74.75 -14.33
C MET A 558 -80.71 74.99 -12.89
N THR A 559 -79.84 75.66 -12.14
CA THR A 559 -80.20 76.36 -10.91
C THR A 559 -80.84 77.71 -11.22
N GLU A 560 -81.51 78.31 -10.24
CA GLU A 560 -82.17 79.62 -10.36
C GLU A 560 -81.18 80.75 -10.69
N ALA A 561 -79.92 80.63 -10.24
CA ALA A 561 -78.84 81.56 -10.60
C ALA A 561 -78.41 81.42 -12.06
N GLU A 562 -78.26 80.19 -12.56
CA GLU A 562 -77.95 79.92 -13.97
C GLU A 562 -79.09 80.40 -14.89
N LEU A 563 -80.35 80.32 -14.44
CA LEU A 563 -81.50 80.84 -15.19
C LEU A 563 -81.49 82.37 -15.37
N ASP A 564 -81.18 83.15 -14.32
CA ASP A 564 -81.07 84.61 -14.47
C ASP A 564 -79.72 85.06 -15.09
N GLU A 565 -78.65 84.25 -15.03
CA GLU A 565 -77.38 84.50 -15.75
C GLU A 565 -77.52 84.28 -17.26
N TYR A 566 -78.26 83.25 -17.69
CA TYR A 566 -78.37 82.86 -19.10
C TYR A 566 -79.70 83.26 -19.80
N CYS A 567 -80.80 83.60 -19.08
CA CYS A 567 -82.16 83.72 -19.67
C CYS A 567 -83.03 84.94 -19.17
N PRO A 568 -82.75 86.19 -19.61
CA PRO A 568 -83.46 87.43 -19.19
C PRO A 568 -84.84 87.71 -19.89
N VAL A 569 -85.51 88.84 -19.55
CA VAL A 569 -86.88 89.22 -20.01
C VAL A 569 -87.00 90.70 -20.46
N ASP A 570 -88.07 91.01 -21.20
CA ASP A 570 -88.37 92.31 -21.86
C ASP A 570 -89.16 93.36 -21.03
N LEU A 571 -89.24 94.58 -21.59
CA LEU A 571 -89.62 95.86 -20.94
C LEU A 571 -91.14 96.16 -20.83
N GLU A 572 -91.46 97.19 -20.03
CA GLU A 572 -92.81 97.63 -19.62
C GLU A 572 -93.65 98.35 -20.71
N PRO A 573 -94.96 98.05 -20.85
CA PRO A 573 -95.90 98.78 -21.72
C PRO A 573 -96.30 100.18 -21.21
N ALA A 574 -96.61 101.10 -22.13
CA ALA A 574 -97.06 102.45 -21.81
C ALA A 574 -98.55 102.54 -21.38
N ALA A 575 -98.86 103.53 -20.56
CA ALA A 575 -100.21 103.80 -20.03
C ALA A 575 -101.22 104.30 -21.09
N LEU A 576 -102.51 104.08 -20.83
CA LEU A 576 -103.65 104.45 -21.68
C LEU A 576 -104.32 105.74 -21.16
N GLU A 577 -104.65 106.69 -22.05
CA GLU A 577 -105.24 108.01 -21.70
C GLU A 577 -106.51 108.33 -22.52
N VAL A 578 -107.49 109.02 -21.90
CA VAL A 578 -108.76 109.46 -22.50
C VAL A 578 -109.08 110.90 -22.07
N VAL A 579 -109.59 111.74 -22.97
CA VAL A 579 -109.68 113.20 -22.79
C VAL A 579 -111.04 113.77 -23.25
N GLY A 580 -111.62 114.71 -22.48
CA GLY A 580 -112.94 115.30 -22.75
C GLY A 580 -112.94 116.69 -23.42
N ASP A 581 -114.15 117.23 -23.62
CA ASP A 581 -114.42 118.53 -24.27
C ASP A 581 -114.30 119.75 -23.33
N TRP A 582 -113.97 120.91 -23.91
CA TRP A 582 -113.81 122.19 -23.22
C TRP A 582 -115.13 122.95 -23.05
N MET A 583 -115.43 123.39 -21.83
CA MET A 583 -116.62 124.17 -21.47
C MET A 583 -116.25 125.55 -20.89
N PHE A 584 -117.00 126.61 -21.23
CA PHE A 584 -116.78 127.97 -20.72
C PHE A 584 -116.93 128.09 -19.19
N SER A 585 -116.00 128.77 -18.53
CA SER A 585 -115.95 128.94 -17.07
C SER A 585 -115.69 130.35 -16.55
N GLY A 586 -115.35 131.34 -17.39
CA GLY A 586 -115.17 132.73 -16.93
C GLY A 586 -114.83 133.76 -18.02
N LYS A 587 -114.94 135.06 -17.71
CA LYS A 587 -114.52 136.17 -18.60
C LYS A 587 -113.85 137.32 -17.86
N ASP A 588 -112.96 138.03 -18.56
CA ASP A 588 -112.33 139.28 -18.12
C ASP A 588 -112.33 140.30 -19.29
N CYS A 589 -112.90 141.49 -19.07
CA CYS A 589 -112.93 142.56 -20.07
C CYS A 589 -111.65 143.40 -20.13
N ASP A 590 -110.84 143.44 -19.07
CA ASP A 590 -109.68 144.33 -18.97
C ASP A 590 -108.47 143.70 -19.67
N THR A 591 -108.30 142.38 -19.57
CA THR A 591 -107.38 141.62 -20.44
C THR A 591 -108.03 141.15 -21.75
N THR A 592 -109.35 141.24 -21.87
CA THR A 592 -110.17 140.68 -22.97
C THR A 592 -109.96 139.18 -23.19
N THR A 593 -110.09 138.39 -22.13
CA THR A 593 -109.90 136.93 -22.14
C THR A 593 -111.10 136.15 -21.57
N ILE A 594 -111.18 134.86 -21.89
CA ILE A 594 -112.15 133.92 -21.31
C ILE A 594 -111.49 132.61 -20.88
N THR A 595 -112.04 131.98 -19.86
CA THR A 595 -111.56 130.71 -19.29
C THR A 595 -112.48 129.55 -19.71
N GLU A 596 -111.90 128.38 -19.92
CA GLU A 596 -112.58 127.13 -20.29
C GLU A 596 -112.00 125.94 -19.47
N SER A 597 -112.76 124.86 -19.25
CA SER A 597 -112.37 123.67 -18.46
C SER A 597 -112.77 122.32 -19.08
N ARG A 598 -112.01 121.23 -18.83
CA ARG A 598 -112.32 119.84 -19.24
C ARG A 598 -111.78 118.77 -18.27
N THR A 599 -112.05 117.48 -18.50
CA THR A 599 -111.54 116.33 -17.71
C THR A 599 -110.68 115.37 -18.56
N VAL A 600 -109.73 114.68 -17.92
CA VAL A 600 -108.79 113.69 -18.47
C VAL A 600 -108.76 112.44 -17.56
N SER A 601 -108.49 111.25 -18.11
CA SER A 601 -108.42 109.97 -17.37
C SER A 601 -107.28 109.08 -17.88
N THR A 602 -106.50 108.45 -16.99
CA THR A 602 -105.25 107.70 -17.34
C THR A 602 -105.11 106.36 -16.58
N THR A 603 -104.60 105.29 -17.22
CA THR A 603 -104.49 103.91 -16.68
C THR A 603 -103.12 103.25 -16.94
N PRO A 604 -102.36 102.78 -15.93
CA PRO A 604 -101.03 102.14 -16.07
C PRO A 604 -101.07 100.61 -16.18
N TYR A 605 -99.90 99.97 -16.28
CA TYR A 605 -99.66 98.50 -16.26
C TYR A 605 -98.83 98.06 -15.04
N VAL A 606 -98.75 96.75 -14.77
CA VAL A 606 -97.92 96.08 -13.74
C VAL A 606 -97.47 94.67 -14.19
N LEU A 607 -96.35 94.17 -13.67
CA LEU A 607 -95.79 92.83 -13.99
C LEU A 607 -96.25 91.76 -12.98
N VAL A 608 -96.65 90.59 -13.47
CA VAL A 608 -96.96 89.38 -12.68
C VAL A 608 -96.42 88.15 -13.43
N ASP A 609 -95.72 87.23 -12.75
CA ASP A 609 -95.21 85.97 -13.33
C ASP A 609 -94.40 86.12 -14.64
N ARG A 610 -93.63 87.22 -14.76
CA ARG A 610 -92.86 87.65 -15.96
C ARG A 610 -93.76 88.04 -17.17
N GLU A 611 -95.05 88.34 -16.98
CA GLU A 611 -96.02 88.88 -17.97
C GLU A 611 -96.68 90.22 -17.51
N TRP A 612 -96.99 91.15 -18.43
CA TRP A 612 -97.50 92.49 -18.11
C TRP A 612 -99.04 92.63 -18.24
N VAL A 613 -99.71 93.17 -17.21
CA VAL A 613 -101.18 93.31 -17.13
C VAL A 613 -101.63 94.72 -16.69
N ALA A 614 -102.85 95.13 -17.06
CA ALA A 614 -103.35 96.51 -16.87
C ALA A 614 -103.92 96.78 -15.46
N GLY A 615 -103.77 98.03 -14.98
CA GLY A 615 -104.22 98.52 -13.67
C GLY A 615 -105.48 99.39 -13.69
N SER A 616 -105.58 100.32 -12.73
CA SER A 616 -106.77 101.16 -12.48
C SER A 616 -106.62 102.60 -12.99
N ALA A 617 -107.74 103.20 -13.44
CA ALA A 617 -107.78 104.55 -13.98
C ALA A 617 -107.78 105.67 -12.91
N VAL A 618 -107.25 106.84 -13.25
CA VAL A 618 -107.21 108.07 -12.43
C VAL A 618 -107.64 109.29 -13.25
N GLU A 619 -108.53 110.13 -12.71
CA GLU A 619 -109.06 111.33 -13.40
C GLU A 619 -108.45 112.65 -12.90
N THR A 620 -108.44 113.69 -13.76
CA THR A 620 -107.95 115.05 -13.45
C THR A 620 -108.67 116.11 -14.30
N THR A 621 -108.88 117.32 -13.77
CA THR A 621 -109.51 118.45 -14.47
C THR A 621 -108.47 119.45 -14.97
N GLU A 622 -108.58 119.86 -16.23
CA GLU A 622 -107.71 120.83 -16.91
C GLU A 622 -108.44 122.18 -17.11
N LEU A 623 -107.71 123.28 -17.05
CA LEU A 623 -108.20 124.66 -17.23
C LEU A 623 -107.33 125.39 -18.26
N ARG A 624 -107.94 126.19 -19.14
CA ARG A 624 -107.24 127.07 -20.08
C ARG A 624 -107.89 128.44 -20.17
N THR A 625 -107.11 129.43 -20.60
CA THR A 625 -107.60 130.79 -20.86
C THR A 625 -107.24 131.20 -22.29
N ARG A 626 -108.18 131.76 -23.05
CA ARG A 626 -107.96 132.26 -24.42
C ARG A 626 -108.38 133.72 -24.56
N ALA A 627 -107.89 134.40 -25.59
CA ALA A 627 -108.39 135.73 -25.94
C ALA A 627 -109.86 135.69 -26.40
N MET A 628 -110.59 136.77 -26.13
CA MET A 628 -111.86 137.08 -26.78
C MET A 628 -111.63 137.37 -28.26
N THR A 629 -112.47 136.79 -29.11
CA THR A 629 -112.70 137.24 -30.49
C THR A 629 -113.32 138.64 -30.49
N ASP A 630 -113.23 139.38 -31.59
CA ASP A 630 -113.76 140.76 -31.62
C ASP A 630 -115.29 140.83 -31.49
N ALA A 631 -116.00 139.75 -31.82
CA ALA A 631 -117.43 139.61 -31.56
C ALA A 631 -117.71 139.48 -30.04
N GLU A 632 -116.97 138.62 -29.34
CA GLU A 632 -117.02 138.51 -27.87
C GLU A 632 -116.61 139.83 -27.21
N ARG A 633 -115.53 140.47 -27.68
CA ARG A 633 -115.03 141.76 -27.19
C ARG A 633 -116.10 142.86 -27.31
N THR A 634 -116.69 143.02 -28.49
CA THR A 634 -117.71 144.06 -28.77
C THR A 634 -119.03 143.80 -28.03
N ALA A 635 -119.43 142.54 -27.88
CA ALA A 635 -120.64 142.17 -27.14
C ALA A 635 -120.49 142.32 -25.62
N LEU A 636 -119.26 142.42 -25.10
CA LEU A 636 -118.99 142.38 -23.66
C LEU A 636 -118.36 143.69 -23.11
N CYS A 637 -117.67 144.52 -23.92
CA CYS A 637 -116.87 145.68 -23.44
C CYS A 637 -116.75 146.88 -24.46
N PRO A 638 -117.45 148.04 -24.28
CA PRO A 638 -117.39 149.25 -25.16
C PRO A 638 -116.73 150.53 -24.52
N ALA A 639 -116.48 151.63 -25.30
CA ALA A 639 -115.66 152.81 -24.86
C ALA A 639 -115.99 154.20 -25.51
N VAL A 640 -115.24 155.28 -25.14
CA VAL A 640 -115.23 156.74 -25.59
C VAL A 640 -116.09 157.72 -24.72
N PRO A 641 -115.76 159.03 -24.44
CA PRO A 641 -114.69 159.97 -24.91
C PRO A 641 -113.78 160.62 -23.81
N VAL A 642 -113.03 161.70 -24.14
CA VAL A 642 -111.90 162.30 -23.36
C VAL A 642 -111.94 163.83 -23.14
N THR A 643 -111.39 164.33 -22.02
CA THR A 643 -110.97 165.74 -21.76
C THR A 643 -109.87 165.81 -20.65
N PRO A 644 -109.08 166.90 -20.48
CA PRO A 644 -107.77 166.87 -19.79
C PRO A 644 -107.67 167.52 -18.37
N LEU A 645 -106.46 167.40 -17.78
CA LEU A 645 -105.91 167.96 -16.52
C LEU A 645 -106.27 167.25 -15.18
N GLY A 646 -105.26 167.06 -14.31
CA GLY A 646 -105.41 166.58 -12.93
C GLY A 646 -104.17 165.84 -12.38
N GLU A 647 -103.78 166.10 -11.13
CA GLU A 647 -102.60 165.52 -10.45
C GLU A 647 -102.97 164.44 -9.40
N LEU A 648 -102.12 163.39 -9.26
CA LEU A 648 -101.81 162.69 -7.99
C LEU A 648 -103.01 161.97 -7.24
N PRO A 649 -102.85 161.37 -6.03
CA PRO A 649 -102.00 160.20 -5.74
C PRO A 649 -102.58 159.09 -4.78
N THR A 650 -101.86 157.95 -4.68
CA THR A 650 -101.66 157.04 -3.50
C THR A 650 -102.70 155.98 -3.02
N LEU A 651 -102.12 154.93 -2.36
CA LEU A 651 -102.63 153.97 -1.34
C LEU A 651 -103.47 152.73 -1.78
N ALA A 652 -103.52 151.57 -1.07
CA ALA A 652 -102.55 150.80 -0.22
C ALA A 652 -103.16 149.47 0.36
N LEU A 653 -102.31 148.57 0.95
CA LEU A 653 -102.60 147.45 1.91
C LEU A 653 -103.30 146.16 1.34
N ASN A 654 -103.22 144.91 1.85
CA ASN A 654 -102.32 144.22 2.84
C ASN A 654 -102.46 142.65 2.84
N ASP A 655 -101.36 141.89 3.07
CA ASP A 655 -101.04 140.90 4.15
C ASP A 655 -102.09 139.91 4.80
N PRO A 656 -101.70 138.86 5.60
CA PRO A 656 -100.54 137.89 5.57
C PRO A 656 -100.82 136.42 6.13
N SER A 657 -99.77 135.60 6.40
CA SER A 657 -99.68 134.36 7.29
C SER A 657 -100.06 132.96 6.69
N THR A 658 -99.73 131.73 7.18
CA THR A 658 -98.85 131.02 8.20
C THR A 658 -98.94 129.45 7.98
N LEU A 659 -98.31 128.48 8.69
CA LEU A 659 -96.90 128.12 9.08
C LEU A 659 -96.81 126.68 9.72
N ALA A 660 -95.62 126.04 9.81
CA ALA A 660 -95.21 124.83 10.64
C ALA A 660 -95.56 123.39 10.11
N LEU A 661 -95.13 122.21 10.66
CA LEU A 661 -94.41 121.83 11.91
C LEU A 661 -93.38 120.63 11.81
N THR A 662 -93.54 119.45 12.47
CA THR A 662 -92.47 118.43 12.80
C THR A 662 -92.93 116.94 13.03
N GLY A 663 -92.03 115.92 13.04
CA GLY A 663 -92.27 114.58 13.69
C GLY A 663 -91.22 113.41 13.48
N PRO A 664 -90.75 112.62 14.50
CA PRO A 664 -89.64 111.61 14.34
C PRO A 664 -89.69 110.22 15.10
N SER A 665 -88.76 109.26 14.81
CA SER A 665 -87.93 108.40 15.76
C SER A 665 -87.81 106.83 15.58
N ALA A 666 -86.62 106.27 15.92
CA ALA A 666 -86.26 104.91 16.46
C ALA A 666 -86.15 103.62 15.56
N ALA A 667 -85.49 102.47 15.90
CA ALA A 667 -84.25 102.16 16.69
C ALA A 667 -83.79 100.63 16.74
N LEU A 668 -82.46 100.36 16.67
CA LEU A 668 -81.59 99.35 17.40
C LEU A 668 -81.52 97.79 17.18
N GLY A 669 -80.26 97.24 17.24
CA GLY A 669 -79.85 95.83 17.57
C GLY A 669 -79.14 95.04 16.43
N GLY A 670 -78.08 94.18 16.58
CA GLY A 670 -77.26 93.65 17.70
C GLY A 670 -75.91 92.98 17.22
N LEU A 671 -75.13 92.28 18.09
CA LEU A 671 -73.69 91.91 17.89
C LEU A 671 -73.31 90.41 18.05
N GLY A 672 -72.10 89.99 17.58
CA GLY A 672 -71.41 88.71 17.95
C GLY A 672 -70.00 88.49 17.33
N ILE A 673 -69.00 87.97 18.10
CA ILE A 673 -67.56 87.80 17.71
C ILE A 673 -66.89 86.59 18.44
N ALA A 674 -65.79 86.03 17.86
CA ALA A 674 -64.76 85.08 18.39
C ALA A 674 -65.01 83.55 18.23
N GLY A 675 -64.02 82.64 18.09
CA GLY A 675 -62.56 82.77 17.81
C GLY A 675 -61.64 81.79 18.61
N LEU A 676 -60.59 81.18 18.01
CA LEU A 676 -59.39 80.60 18.71
C LEU A 676 -58.19 80.23 17.78
N VAL A 677 -57.10 79.66 18.34
CA VAL A 677 -55.73 79.49 17.76
C VAL A 677 -55.00 78.24 18.33
N ALA A 678 -54.04 77.65 17.57
CA ALA A 678 -52.87 76.77 17.92
C ALA A 678 -52.81 75.48 17.05
N LEU A 679 -51.71 74.90 16.51
CA LEU A 679 -50.22 74.97 16.62
C LEU A 679 -49.58 73.77 17.37
N MET A 680 -48.42 73.30 16.86
CA MET A 680 -47.57 72.11 17.21
C MET A 680 -47.94 70.83 16.41
N ALA A 681 -47.08 70.11 15.69
CA ALA A 681 -45.61 69.85 15.69
C ALA A 681 -45.12 68.74 16.63
N GLY A 682 -44.45 67.72 16.07
CA GLY A 682 -43.86 66.59 16.81
C GLY A 682 -43.08 65.63 15.92
N LEU A 683 -41.73 65.69 15.97
CA LEU A 683 -40.82 64.78 15.27
C LEU A 683 -40.46 63.58 16.19
N GLY A 684 -40.27 62.38 15.63
CA GLY A 684 -39.86 61.20 16.40
C GLY A 684 -39.02 60.23 15.56
N LEU A 685 -37.73 60.10 15.90
CA LEU A 685 -36.73 59.24 15.23
C LEU A 685 -36.09 58.30 16.28
N VAL A 686 -35.11 57.46 15.88
CA VAL A 686 -34.26 56.58 16.73
C VAL A 686 -34.92 55.23 17.12
N LEU A 687 -34.27 54.05 17.11
CA LEU A 687 -33.22 53.43 16.26
C LEU A 687 -32.94 51.98 16.76
N LEU A 688 -32.21 51.18 15.96
CA LEU A 688 -31.40 50.00 16.36
C LEU A 688 -32.06 48.77 17.03
N ARG A 689 -31.99 47.60 16.35
CA ARG A 689 -31.00 46.53 16.68
C ARG A 689 -30.98 45.36 15.68
N ARG A 690 -29.77 44.96 15.29
CA ARG A 690 -29.32 43.58 14.93
C ARG A 690 -28.49 43.05 16.15
N PRO A 691 -27.94 41.80 16.23
CA PRO A 691 -27.80 40.78 15.18
C PRO A 691 -27.98 39.28 15.61
N GLN A 692 -27.72 38.39 14.63
CA GLN A 692 -27.10 37.04 14.77
C GLN A 692 -27.98 35.82 15.17
N PRO A 693 -27.54 34.57 14.83
CA PRO A 693 -28.43 33.53 14.34
C PRO A 693 -28.49 32.26 15.21
N VAL A 694 -29.21 31.24 14.72
CA VAL A 694 -29.15 29.85 15.17
C VAL A 694 -28.98 28.93 13.95
N SER A 695 -28.18 27.88 14.11
CA SER A 695 -27.96 26.78 13.17
C SER A 695 -28.74 25.54 13.57
N GLU A 696 -29.12 24.69 12.61
CA GLU A 696 -28.77 23.26 12.64
C GLU A 696 -28.96 22.64 11.25
N GLU A 697 -28.08 21.69 10.91
CA GLU A 697 -28.10 20.91 9.67
C GLU A 697 -28.92 19.62 9.87
N ASN A 698 -29.18 18.94 8.75
CA ASN A 698 -29.57 17.53 8.71
C ASN A 698 -28.80 16.85 7.57
#